data_AF-A0A842WHF7-F1
#
_entry.id   AF-A0A842WHF7-F1
#
_cell.length_a   1.000
_cell.length_b   1.000
_cell.length_c   1.000
_cell.angle_alpha   90.00
_cell.angle_beta   90.00
_cell.angle_gamma   90.00
#
_symmetry.space_group_name_H-M   'P 1'
#
loop_
_entity.id
_entity.type
_entity.pdbx_description
1 polymer ?
#
loop_
_entity_poly.entity_id
_entity_poly.type
_entity_poly.pdbx_seq_one_letter_code
_entity_poly.pdbx_strand_id
1 'polypeptide(L)'
;SPAISNYSYGAYYFQSDDGVIRNITAYNNSAYGIILSVTDNHQLLDVVSFNNSDHGLFYATSDYGFVNNSQFYNNSGSGIRVSSSTQTNFSFIDSYNNSENGIVLDGLSNNIRAENSSFFMNDWNGVHFSSGASDNYLYNCTAYNNSIDGFRIMLSTTTGNTIYLGESHGNRFGVYYQNPGTINSVYNLTLYDNLAEFIAYSNGDVFTVDARNLTFTNPTGSLDNYTVLDVQDDVSANEAYGILWILNQTSPPEEAISFENKYVRIGNVSANPVSIDELVWHWSAGEEGGYIPSQFNLVRYNVSEGWSLVNETPDTGARTLSTYDLDPASSDYGILQYVANVSILKLNQTPLPPSEGGMVEFNITINNTGNVTLDTVQVIDELPAGLTYANAAPAPDVSADPAYTWNNVGPLPPGASTIIYVNATVDAGVATPGNRIVNVTNYVNATFDSNLTSPGFSEEYENATVYFANLTITKTDVSSYPPVPGATVEYQIDVENTGNVTLSQIRIDDALPAPFNYSNADPLPDSTGSHWATWDNVGPLAPGATTTIYLNATINESAPEGAQLNTAAGEGAPVNGDNVTGTDDATTTVVYPSISVTKTNPPTANIGDNVTYTIEVTNTGPVNLTVSVNDTIPAGLQFLNASPANTSSSGNTVYWDDIFVDLTPGSSEQIEYNASVLANGVHINEVWAVGEPAVGEDVTDDTRSRISVGQEEDDDGGKKLDEMYIVVSTPRLVYQEVTLTVMEEDSTPISNAEVKIKTDAPGYTYWYHPGETNSDGEVTFVPDYAAPYYATAEKSGYYDSHDEFSVSEPKGECTVNQDCYDMYNDCFFCNQVDHMCSLKKGAECGFDEDCQGYTPEKVDKETTGGPSEDEYTDGGPTIEDKTEYTDGEATNADEILDKENYACIDCQCTPVECLTDDDCEEGQECIDYECVGEPEEEGCTSDSDCASDEYCNPDTGECEQVECPCGQIINHECSPYECCSDPTCLEIYGDNYYCNLNIHECEPVEEDEEEEEGDQPMDVDVPGEVSVGQPVHISVTSGGEPVGDAEVTVVIQGTPYGAGKTGPSGNITFIPEEEGDYTVVVSKPGFDTGEKDFKATSEPTLWDTIIRGAWILLFLLILVAVIYVLWTRKKKRRPKE
;
A
#
# COMPACT_ATOMS: atom_id res chain seq x y z
N SER A 1 97.16 1.92 -51.45
CA SER A 1 98.44 1.28 -51.08
C SER A 1 98.13 0.18 -50.07
N PRO A 2 98.87 -0.94 -50.02
CA PRO A 2 98.30 -2.19 -49.48
C PRO A 2 98.48 -2.38 -47.97
N ALA A 3 97.35 -2.57 -47.26
CA ALA A 3 97.25 -3.33 -46.03
C ALA A 3 95.76 -3.61 -45.71
N ILE A 4 95.10 -4.50 -46.45
CA ILE A 4 93.89 -5.14 -45.93
C ILE A 4 94.38 -6.18 -44.93
N SER A 5 94.49 -5.78 -43.66
CA SER A 5 94.60 -6.71 -42.53
C SER A 5 93.35 -7.59 -42.48
N ASN A 6 93.49 -8.84 -42.03
CA ASN A 6 92.52 -9.94 -42.12
C ASN A 6 91.14 -9.69 -41.46
N TYR A 7 90.37 -8.73 -41.95
CA TYR A 7 88.96 -8.50 -41.64
C TYR A 7 88.14 -9.06 -42.80
N SER A 8 87.64 -10.27 -42.64
CA SER A 8 86.63 -10.86 -43.51
C SER A 8 85.27 -10.34 -43.05
N TYR A 9 84.80 -9.25 -43.66
CA TYR A 9 83.41 -8.81 -43.60
C TYR A 9 82.54 -9.72 -44.48
N GLY A 10 81.27 -9.96 -44.12
CA GLY A 10 80.36 -10.74 -44.95
C GLY A 10 79.91 -9.98 -46.20
N ALA A 11 79.46 -8.74 -46.02
CA ALA A 11 79.29 -7.75 -47.08
C ALA A 11 79.65 -6.35 -46.58
N TYR A 12 80.20 -5.52 -47.47
CA TYR A 12 80.54 -4.12 -47.17
C TYR A 12 80.14 -3.23 -48.35
N TYR A 13 79.24 -2.29 -48.09
CA TYR A 13 78.80 -1.26 -49.02
C TYR A 13 79.32 0.09 -48.53
N PHE A 14 79.91 0.87 -49.44
CA PHE A 14 80.61 2.12 -49.13
C PHE A 14 80.49 3.08 -50.30
N GLN A 15 79.96 4.30 -50.05
CA GLN A 15 79.74 5.32 -51.08
C GLN A 15 78.96 4.76 -52.28
N SER A 16 77.78 4.22 -51.97
CA SER A 16 76.90 3.51 -52.89
C SER A 16 75.47 3.57 -52.39
N ASP A 17 74.52 3.93 -53.24
CA ASP A 17 73.14 4.27 -52.83
C ASP A 17 72.11 3.42 -53.61
N ASP A 18 70.83 3.51 -53.27
CA ASP A 18 69.70 2.80 -53.91
C ASP A 18 69.87 1.25 -53.97
N GLY A 19 70.61 0.67 -53.01
CA GLY A 19 70.97 -0.75 -53.04
C GLY A 19 69.83 -1.67 -52.59
N VAL A 20 69.55 -2.73 -53.35
CA VAL A 20 68.60 -3.79 -52.95
C VAL A 20 69.36 -5.08 -52.62
N ILE A 21 69.48 -5.35 -51.32
CA ILE A 21 70.12 -6.50 -50.71
C ILE A 21 69.01 -7.47 -50.31
N ARG A 22 68.98 -8.69 -50.87
CA ARG A 22 67.90 -9.64 -50.54
C ARG A 22 68.31 -11.10 -50.52
N ASN A 23 67.72 -11.88 -49.61
CA ASN A 23 67.94 -13.32 -49.44
C ASN A 23 69.44 -13.64 -49.26
N ILE A 24 70.11 -12.91 -48.34
CA ILE A 24 71.54 -13.03 -48.07
C ILE A 24 71.78 -13.58 -46.66
N THR A 25 72.74 -14.50 -46.54
CA THR A 25 73.23 -15.01 -45.26
C THR A 25 74.69 -14.64 -45.05
N ALA A 26 75.00 -13.84 -44.02
CA ALA A 26 76.35 -13.38 -43.69
C ALA A 26 76.79 -13.96 -42.33
N TYR A 27 77.78 -14.86 -42.32
CA TYR A 27 78.06 -15.63 -41.11
C TYR A 27 79.52 -16.06 -40.91
N ASN A 28 79.90 -16.31 -39.64
CA ASN A 28 81.25 -16.67 -39.20
C ASN A 28 82.33 -15.65 -39.62
N ASN A 29 81.98 -14.36 -39.74
CA ASN A 29 82.89 -13.31 -40.19
C ASN A 29 83.86 -12.88 -39.07
N SER A 30 85.05 -12.41 -39.46
CA SER A 30 86.09 -11.94 -38.51
C SER A 30 86.00 -10.43 -38.21
N ALA A 31 84.83 -9.86 -38.51
CA ALA A 31 84.38 -8.49 -38.35
C ALA A 31 82.84 -8.51 -38.52
N TYR A 32 82.23 -7.39 -38.91
CA TYR A 32 80.78 -7.28 -39.18
C TYR A 32 80.25 -8.32 -40.18
N GLY A 33 79.00 -8.74 -39.98
CA GLY A 33 78.26 -9.53 -40.96
C GLY A 33 77.93 -8.70 -42.21
N ILE A 34 77.16 -7.62 -42.05
CA ILE A 34 76.91 -6.62 -43.09
C ILE A 34 77.24 -5.24 -42.53
N ILE A 35 77.97 -4.43 -43.29
CA ILE A 35 78.21 -3.02 -42.99
C ILE A 35 77.83 -2.14 -44.19
N LEU A 36 77.06 -1.09 -43.89
CA LEU A 36 76.70 0.02 -44.75
C LEU A 36 77.41 1.27 -44.20
N SER A 37 78.19 1.98 -45.01
CA SER A 37 78.88 3.18 -44.54
C SER A 37 78.99 4.27 -45.59
N VAL A 38 78.48 5.46 -45.28
CA VAL A 38 78.29 6.56 -46.25
C VAL A 38 77.47 6.05 -47.46
N THR A 39 76.23 5.62 -47.20
CA THR A 39 75.32 5.01 -48.19
C THR A 39 73.87 5.39 -47.91
N ASP A 40 73.10 5.79 -48.92
CA ASP A 40 71.69 6.17 -48.76
C ASP A 40 70.71 5.16 -49.41
N ASN A 41 69.50 5.06 -48.87
CA ASN A 41 68.36 4.34 -49.46
C ASN A 41 68.61 2.84 -49.75
N HIS A 42 69.25 2.12 -48.82
CA HIS A 42 69.44 0.65 -48.93
C HIS A 42 68.27 -0.14 -48.37
N GLN A 43 67.79 -1.10 -49.17
CA GLN A 43 66.72 -2.04 -48.83
C GLN A 43 67.30 -3.42 -48.56
N LEU A 44 67.15 -3.92 -47.32
CA LEU A 44 67.57 -5.23 -46.85
C LEU A 44 66.34 -6.11 -46.59
N LEU A 45 66.17 -7.16 -47.39
CA LEU A 45 64.99 -8.04 -47.34
C LEU A 45 65.42 -9.50 -47.14
N ASP A 46 64.80 -10.24 -46.22
CA ASP A 46 65.12 -11.65 -45.99
C ASP A 46 66.63 -11.88 -45.67
N VAL A 47 67.19 -11.03 -44.81
CA VAL A 47 68.62 -11.04 -44.44
C VAL A 47 68.84 -11.82 -43.15
N VAL A 48 69.87 -12.65 -43.11
CA VAL A 48 70.24 -13.44 -41.92
C VAL A 48 71.73 -13.25 -41.62
N SER A 49 72.07 -12.76 -40.42
CA SER A 49 73.46 -12.45 -40.05
C SER A 49 73.85 -13.01 -38.68
N PHE A 50 74.82 -13.94 -38.63
CA PHE A 50 75.10 -14.66 -37.39
C PHE A 50 76.54 -15.17 -37.16
N ASN A 51 76.89 -15.45 -35.91
CA ASN A 51 78.23 -15.89 -35.48
C ASN A 51 79.36 -14.92 -35.92
N ASN A 52 79.08 -13.63 -36.09
CA ASN A 52 80.08 -12.67 -36.51
C ASN A 52 80.92 -12.20 -35.31
N SER A 53 82.19 -11.86 -35.54
CA SER A 53 83.13 -11.44 -34.48
C SER A 53 82.93 -9.98 -34.03
N ASP A 54 81.90 -9.34 -34.55
CA ASP A 54 81.47 -7.95 -34.34
C ASP A 54 79.97 -7.88 -34.71
N HIS A 55 79.38 -6.69 -34.89
CA HIS A 55 77.94 -6.53 -35.16
C HIS A 55 77.39 -7.36 -36.35
N GLY A 56 76.14 -7.83 -36.23
CA GLY A 56 75.45 -8.56 -37.30
C GLY A 56 75.13 -7.67 -38.51
N LEU A 57 74.58 -6.48 -38.25
CA LEU A 57 74.36 -5.40 -39.21
C LEU A 57 74.83 -4.08 -38.60
N PHE A 58 75.53 -3.26 -39.38
CA PHE A 58 76.00 -1.94 -38.96
C PHE A 58 75.68 -0.88 -40.01
N TYR A 59 74.82 0.09 -39.65
CA TYR A 59 74.65 1.37 -40.35
C TYR A 59 75.62 2.39 -39.75
N ALA A 60 76.52 2.95 -40.58
CA ALA A 60 77.59 3.85 -40.13
C ALA A 60 77.63 5.13 -40.98
N THR A 61 76.89 6.16 -40.54
CA THR A 61 76.62 7.40 -41.30
C THR A 61 75.97 7.07 -42.64
N SER A 62 74.72 6.63 -42.61
CA SER A 62 74.01 6.01 -43.75
C SER A 62 72.51 6.09 -43.54
N ASP A 63 71.79 6.71 -44.46
CA ASP A 63 70.45 7.22 -44.20
C ASP A 63 69.37 6.57 -45.10
N TYR A 64 68.09 6.80 -44.77
CA TYR A 64 66.93 6.37 -45.56
C TYR A 64 66.80 4.84 -45.76
N GLY A 65 67.38 4.03 -44.87
CA GLY A 65 67.39 2.57 -45.01
C GLY A 65 66.03 1.90 -44.76
N PHE A 66 65.87 0.68 -45.27
CA PHE A 66 64.70 -0.16 -44.99
C PHE A 66 65.14 -1.62 -44.78
N VAL A 67 64.91 -2.18 -43.59
CA VAL A 67 65.26 -3.56 -43.24
C VAL A 67 64.00 -4.32 -42.87
N ASN A 68 63.72 -5.44 -43.53
CA ASN A 68 62.48 -6.19 -43.37
C ASN A 68 62.70 -7.70 -43.28
N ASN A 69 61.92 -8.39 -42.44
CA ASN A 69 61.86 -9.86 -42.34
C ASN A 69 63.26 -10.49 -42.18
N SER A 70 64.02 -10.04 -41.17
CA SER A 70 65.48 -10.27 -41.10
C SER A 70 65.96 -10.61 -39.68
N GLN A 71 67.00 -11.44 -39.58
CA GLN A 71 67.45 -12.05 -38.32
C GLN A 71 68.93 -11.81 -38.02
N PHE A 72 69.25 -11.40 -36.79
CA PHE A 72 70.60 -11.00 -36.36
C PHE A 72 70.98 -11.63 -35.01
N TYR A 73 71.74 -12.73 -35.03
CA TYR A 73 71.92 -13.56 -33.82
C TYR A 73 73.33 -14.14 -33.60
N ASN A 74 73.65 -14.55 -32.37
CA ASN A 74 74.98 -15.09 -31.99
C ASN A 74 76.18 -14.18 -32.34
N ASN A 75 75.98 -12.87 -32.50
CA ASN A 75 77.07 -11.96 -32.85
C ASN A 75 77.87 -11.57 -31.60
N SER A 76 79.17 -11.37 -31.74
CA SER A 76 80.07 -11.02 -30.62
C SER A 76 79.97 -9.54 -30.22
N GLY A 77 79.36 -8.72 -31.08
CA GLY A 77 78.80 -7.42 -30.75
C GLY A 77 77.28 -7.42 -30.99
N SER A 78 76.64 -6.26 -30.83
CA SER A 78 75.19 -6.09 -30.98
C SER A 78 74.64 -6.62 -32.31
N GLY A 79 73.44 -7.20 -32.32
CA GLY A 79 72.84 -7.80 -33.52
C GLY A 79 72.66 -6.76 -34.64
N ILE A 80 72.06 -5.62 -34.29
CA ILE A 80 72.01 -4.42 -35.14
C ILE A 80 72.67 -3.25 -34.41
N ARG A 81 73.46 -2.45 -35.13
CA ARG A 81 73.93 -1.13 -34.70
C ARG A 81 73.61 -0.07 -35.74
N VAL A 82 73.16 1.09 -35.27
CA VAL A 82 72.91 2.30 -36.05
C VAL A 82 73.72 3.43 -35.42
N SER A 83 74.57 4.10 -36.19
CA SER A 83 75.49 5.14 -35.71
C SER A 83 75.54 6.32 -36.67
N SER A 84 75.24 7.52 -36.16
CA SER A 84 75.16 8.78 -36.93
C SER A 84 74.28 8.69 -38.19
N SER A 85 73.16 7.98 -38.11
CA SER A 85 72.32 7.56 -39.24
C SER A 85 70.85 7.94 -39.04
N THR A 86 70.14 8.39 -40.08
CA THR A 86 68.76 8.87 -39.95
C THR A 86 67.73 8.20 -40.88
N GLN A 87 66.45 8.30 -40.52
CA GLN A 87 65.28 7.89 -41.31
C GLN A 87 65.34 6.43 -41.82
N THR A 88 65.92 5.53 -41.02
CA THR A 88 66.01 4.11 -41.35
C THR A 88 64.91 3.31 -40.62
N ASN A 89 64.17 2.53 -41.39
CA ASN A 89 63.03 1.74 -40.92
C ASN A 89 63.41 0.26 -40.78
N PHE A 90 62.99 -0.36 -39.69
CA PHE A 90 63.13 -1.78 -39.36
C PHE A 90 61.75 -2.39 -39.18
N SER A 91 61.49 -3.56 -39.77
CA SER A 91 60.19 -4.25 -39.64
C SER A 91 60.37 -5.77 -39.60
N PHE A 92 59.65 -6.45 -38.72
CA PHE A 92 59.71 -7.92 -38.59
C PHE A 92 61.16 -8.42 -38.40
N ILE A 93 61.84 -7.86 -37.40
CA ILE A 93 63.23 -8.19 -37.07
C ILE A 93 63.30 -9.10 -35.85
N ASP A 94 64.08 -10.18 -35.94
CA ASP A 94 64.50 -10.97 -34.77
C ASP A 94 65.99 -10.68 -34.47
N SER A 95 66.31 -10.13 -33.29
CA SER A 95 67.71 -9.89 -32.91
C SER A 95 68.01 -10.47 -31.53
N TYR A 96 68.75 -11.58 -31.49
CA TYR A 96 68.81 -12.44 -30.31
C TYR A 96 70.13 -13.15 -30.02
N ASN A 97 70.36 -13.46 -28.74
CA ASN A 97 71.54 -14.21 -28.28
C ASN A 97 72.88 -13.58 -28.74
N ASN A 98 72.93 -12.24 -28.85
CA ASN A 98 74.14 -11.48 -29.17
C ASN A 98 74.85 -11.03 -27.88
N SER A 99 76.19 -10.90 -27.90
CA SER A 99 76.98 -10.57 -26.70
C SER A 99 77.02 -9.08 -26.30
N GLU A 100 76.10 -8.29 -26.87
CA GLU A 100 75.80 -6.92 -26.43
C GLU A 100 74.26 -6.74 -26.50
N ASN A 101 73.76 -5.88 -27.40
CA ASN A 101 72.34 -5.52 -27.50
C ASN A 101 71.65 -6.23 -28.68
N GLY A 102 70.32 -6.37 -28.64
CA GLY A 102 69.53 -6.72 -29.83
C GLY A 102 69.63 -5.63 -30.90
N ILE A 103 69.31 -4.39 -30.53
CA ILE A 103 69.61 -3.19 -31.32
C ILE A 103 70.17 -2.07 -30.44
N VAL A 104 71.15 -1.32 -30.96
CA VAL A 104 71.68 -0.10 -30.34
C VAL A 104 71.69 1.04 -31.34
N LEU A 105 71.17 2.20 -30.91
CA LEU A 105 71.18 3.47 -31.64
C LEU A 105 72.14 4.42 -30.93
N ASP A 106 73.13 4.97 -31.64
CA ASP A 106 74.11 5.89 -31.04
C ASP A 106 74.50 7.09 -31.93
N GLY A 107 75.01 8.14 -31.30
CA GLY A 107 75.84 9.16 -31.93
C GLY A 107 75.17 9.97 -33.04
N LEU A 108 74.02 10.60 -32.77
CA LEU A 108 73.17 11.29 -33.76
C LEU A 108 72.43 10.33 -34.70
N SER A 109 71.88 9.23 -34.14
CA SER A 109 70.98 8.33 -34.87
C SER A 109 69.53 8.66 -34.59
N ASN A 110 68.86 9.27 -35.56
CA ASN A 110 67.57 9.93 -35.36
C ASN A 110 66.48 9.46 -36.34
N ASN A 111 65.21 9.66 -36.00
CA ASN A 111 64.07 9.26 -36.86
C ASN A 111 64.13 7.78 -37.29
N ILE A 112 64.77 6.93 -36.49
CA ILE A 112 64.82 5.48 -36.69
C ILE A 112 63.50 4.89 -36.21
N ARG A 113 62.87 4.08 -37.06
CA ARG A 113 61.60 3.42 -36.75
C ARG A 113 61.81 1.91 -36.69
N ALA A 114 61.32 1.25 -35.66
CA ALA A 114 61.29 -0.23 -35.61
C ALA A 114 59.88 -0.73 -35.30
N GLU A 115 59.40 -1.70 -36.05
CA GLU A 115 58.01 -2.16 -35.98
C GLU A 115 57.91 -3.69 -35.93
N ASN A 116 56.99 -4.22 -35.11
CA ASN A 116 56.64 -5.65 -35.08
C ASN A 116 57.89 -6.55 -34.90
N SER A 117 58.79 -6.18 -33.98
CA SER A 117 60.17 -6.70 -33.91
C SER A 117 60.57 -7.16 -32.51
N SER A 118 61.35 -8.25 -32.44
CA SER A 118 61.72 -8.95 -31.20
C SER A 118 63.22 -8.86 -30.89
N PHE A 119 63.55 -8.45 -29.66
CA PHE A 119 64.93 -8.22 -29.20
C PHE A 119 65.20 -8.99 -27.90
N PHE A 120 65.76 -10.20 -28.00
CA PHE A 120 65.66 -11.18 -26.91
C PHE A 120 66.91 -12.02 -26.60
N MET A 121 67.03 -12.50 -25.36
CA MET A 121 68.14 -13.35 -24.90
C MET A 121 69.56 -12.76 -25.12
N ASN A 122 69.71 -11.44 -25.25
CA ASN A 122 71.02 -10.81 -25.45
C ASN A 122 71.78 -10.65 -24.11
N ASP A 123 73.12 -10.65 -24.15
CA ASP A 123 73.96 -10.55 -22.94
C ASP A 123 73.84 -9.17 -22.25
N TRP A 124 73.45 -8.11 -22.97
CA TRP A 124 73.11 -6.80 -22.41
C TRP A 124 71.60 -6.53 -22.55
N ASN A 125 71.18 -5.70 -23.49
CA ASN A 125 69.81 -5.16 -23.57
C ASN A 125 69.05 -5.65 -24.80
N GLY A 126 67.72 -5.62 -24.78
CA GLY A 126 66.92 -5.76 -26.00
C GLY A 126 67.14 -4.58 -26.94
N VAL A 127 66.72 -3.39 -26.49
CA VAL A 127 66.90 -2.11 -27.19
C VAL A 127 67.68 -1.13 -26.32
N HIS A 128 68.62 -0.40 -26.92
CA HIS A 128 69.43 0.60 -26.23
C HIS A 128 69.52 1.91 -27.03
N PHE A 129 68.92 2.97 -26.50
CA PHE A 129 69.11 4.35 -26.96
C PHE A 129 70.30 4.97 -26.21
N SER A 130 71.39 5.21 -26.93
CA SER A 130 72.62 5.79 -26.42
C SER A 130 72.74 7.27 -26.81
N SER A 131 73.77 7.96 -26.31
CA SER A 131 73.93 9.42 -26.39
C SER A 131 73.64 10.00 -27.79
N GLY A 132 72.63 10.85 -27.85
CA GLY A 132 72.27 11.57 -29.07
C GLY A 132 71.44 10.74 -30.05
N ALA A 133 70.81 9.65 -29.62
CA ALA A 133 69.72 9.05 -30.38
C ALA A 133 68.42 9.81 -30.07
N SER A 134 67.85 10.50 -31.06
CA SER A 134 66.64 11.31 -30.84
C SER A 134 65.54 11.08 -31.88
N ASP A 135 64.29 11.36 -31.51
CA ASP A 135 63.12 11.31 -32.40
C ASP A 135 62.86 9.91 -32.98
N ASN A 136 63.28 8.85 -32.29
CA ASN A 136 63.15 7.45 -32.75
C ASN A 136 61.87 6.79 -32.22
N TYR A 137 61.26 5.89 -33.00
CA TYR A 137 59.92 5.35 -32.74
C TYR A 137 59.90 3.81 -32.77
N LEU A 138 59.58 3.18 -31.64
CA LEU A 138 59.34 1.73 -31.55
C LEU A 138 57.83 1.47 -31.51
N TYR A 139 57.34 0.64 -32.43
CA TYR A 139 55.94 0.23 -32.50
C TYR A 139 55.82 -1.28 -32.37
N ASN A 140 55.00 -1.79 -31.44
CA ASN A 140 54.75 -3.23 -31.28
C ASN A 140 56.06 -4.04 -31.25
N CYS A 141 56.96 -3.66 -30.35
CA CYS A 141 58.26 -4.31 -30.17
C CYS A 141 58.31 -5.06 -28.84
N THR A 142 58.92 -6.24 -28.85
CA THR A 142 58.98 -7.17 -27.71
C THR A 142 60.43 -7.34 -27.27
N ALA A 143 60.77 -7.01 -26.02
CA ALA A 143 62.14 -7.10 -25.51
C ALA A 143 62.22 -8.02 -24.29
N TYR A 144 62.75 -9.25 -24.46
CA TYR A 144 62.58 -10.29 -23.43
C TYR A 144 63.78 -11.19 -23.15
N ASN A 145 63.87 -11.69 -21.91
CA ASN A 145 64.95 -12.56 -21.41
C ASN A 145 66.38 -12.00 -21.62
N ASN A 146 66.56 -10.69 -21.77
CA ASN A 146 67.88 -10.07 -21.89
C ASN A 146 68.52 -9.95 -20.50
N SER A 147 69.85 -10.10 -20.41
CA SER A 147 70.52 -10.21 -19.09
C SER A 147 70.66 -8.87 -18.35
N ILE A 148 70.39 -7.75 -19.03
CA ILE A 148 70.27 -6.41 -18.46
C ILE A 148 68.83 -5.92 -18.75
N ASP A 149 68.60 -4.91 -19.61
CA ASP A 149 67.26 -4.31 -19.71
C ASP A 149 66.50 -4.74 -20.98
N GLY A 150 65.17 -4.72 -20.95
CA GLY A 150 64.36 -4.82 -22.17
C GLY A 150 64.53 -3.57 -23.02
N PHE A 151 64.13 -2.41 -22.47
CA PHE A 151 64.29 -1.10 -23.11
C PHE A 151 65.15 -0.17 -22.23
N ARG A 152 66.32 0.24 -22.75
CA ARG A 152 67.26 1.12 -22.04
C ARG A 152 67.37 2.49 -22.72
N ILE A 153 67.03 3.56 -22.01
CA ILE A 153 67.07 4.96 -22.51
C ILE A 153 68.11 5.75 -21.70
N MET A 154 69.15 6.27 -22.36
CA MET A 154 70.30 6.84 -21.66
C MET A 154 70.83 8.19 -22.19
N LEU A 155 71.38 8.98 -21.27
CA LEU A 155 72.25 10.15 -21.48
C LEU A 155 71.57 11.42 -22.01
N SER A 156 72.00 12.58 -21.51
CA SER A 156 71.22 13.84 -21.50
C SER A 156 71.11 14.57 -22.85
N THR A 157 71.51 13.89 -23.94
CA THR A 157 71.32 14.32 -25.34
C THR A 157 70.33 13.43 -26.11
N THR A 158 69.69 12.47 -25.46
CA THR A 158 68.78 11.47 -26.03
C THR A 158 67.34 11.93 -25.77
N THR A 159 66.59 12.35 -26.80
CA THR A 159 65.33 13.12 -26.67
C THR A 159 64.28 12.70 -27.71
N GLY A 160 63.00 12.88 -27.42
CA GLY A 160 61.91 12.65 -28.38
C GLY A 160 61.71 11.19 -28.79
N ASN A 161 62.36 10.24 -28.11
CA ASN A 161 62.17 8.82 -28.42
C ASN A 161 60.82 8.33 -27.85
N THR A 162 60.11 7.48 -28.59
CA THR A 162 58.83 6.90 -28.18
C THR A 162 58.86 5.38 -28.27
N ILE A 163 58.32 4.70 -27.25
CA ILE A 163 58.06 3.27 -27.24
C ILE A 163 56.54 3.08 -27.12
N TYR A 164 55.90 2.40 -28.08
CA TYR A 164 54.44 2.27 -28.15
C TYR A 164 53.96 0.84 -28.42
N LEU A 165 52.91 0.42 -27.71
CA LEU A 165 52.18 -0.84 -27.92
C LEU A 165 53.05 -2.11 -27.83
N GLY A 166 54.02 -2.15 -26.92
CA GLY A 166 55.00 -3.23 -26.82
C GLY A 166 54.92 -4.09 -25.55
N GLU A 167 55.86 -5.02 -25.44
CA GLU A 167 56.03 -5.93 -24.29
C GLU A 167 57.49 -5.96 -23.82
N SER A 168 57.72 -6.06 -22.51
CA SER A 168 59.05 -6.29 -21.94
C SER A 168 58.98 -7.26 -20.78
N HIS A 169 59.66 -8.40 -20.86
CA HIS A 169 59.54 -9.45 -19.83
C HIS A 169 60.77 -10.34 -19.60
N GLY A 170 60.95 -10.84 -18.38
CA GLY A 170 62.05 -11.74 -18.01
C GLY A 170 63.45 -11.10 -18.06
N ASN A 171 63.53 -9.77 -18.17
CA ASN A 171 64.79 -9.03 -18.13
C ASN A 171 65.16 -8.66 -16.68
N ARG A 172 66.31 -8.01 -16.47
CA ARG A 172 66.59 -7.37 -15.17
C ARG A 172 65.66 -6.18 -14.95
N PHE A 173 65.55 -5.28 -15.92
CA PHE A 173 64.61 -4.16 -15.87
C PHE A 173 63.75 -4.13 -17.13
N GLY A 174 62.44 -4.00 -16.98
CA GLY A 174 61.51 -3.94 -18.13
C GLY A 174 61.77 -2.68 -18.97
N VAL A 175 61.77 -1.52 -18.28
CA VAL A 175 62.22 -0.22 -18.80
C VAL A 175 63.20 0.42 -17.82
N TYR A 176 64.28 1.03 -18.34
CA TYR A 176 65.31 1.70 -17.54
C TYR A 176 65.67 3.09 -18.12
N TYR A 177 65.28 4.15 -17.41
CA TYR A 177 65.66 5.54 -17.69
C TYR A 177 66.94 5.91 -16.89
N GLN A 178 67.99 6.40 -17.56
CA GLN A 178 69.18 6.93 -16.88
C GLN A 178 69.71 8.24 -17.50
N ASN A 179 69.51 9.36 -16.80
CA ASN A 179 69.80 10.73 -17.27
C ASN A 179 69.45 10.96 -18.76
N PRO A 180 68.29 10.57 -19.31
CA PRO A 180 67.93 10.94 -20.68
C PRO A 180 67.81 12.48 -20.82
N GLY A 181 67.74 12.96 -22.05
CA GLY A 181 67.30 14.34 -22.28
C GLY A 181 65.79 14.50 -22.04
N THR A 182 65.32 15.75 -22.09
CA THR A 182 63.91 16.10 -21.90
C THR A 182 62.99 15.39 -22.90
N ILE A 183 61.84 14.92 -22.42
CA ILE A 183 60.77 14.27 -23.20
C ILE A 183 61.24 12.99 -23.90
N ASN A 184 61.12 11.84 -23.23
CA ASN A 184 61.15 10.52 -23.88
C ASN A 184 59.98 9.72 -23.31
N SER A 185 59.12 9.17 -24.17
CA SER A 185 57.81 8.67 -23.76
C SER A 185 57.65 7.16 -23.92
N VAL A 186 56.96 6.52 -22.99
CA VAL A 186 56.60 5.09 -23.05
C VAL A 186 55.09 4.96 -22.90
N TYR A 187 54.43 4.35 -23.88
CA TYR A 187 52.97 4.36 -24.01
C TYR A 187 52.44 2.95 -24.29
N ASN A 188 51.37 2.54 -23.60
CA ASN A 188 50.70 1.24 -23.78
C ASN A 188 51.71 0.06 -23.76
N LEU A 189 52.59 0.01 -22.75
CA LEU A 189 53.62 -1.02 -22.63
C LEU A 189 53.24 -2.05 -21.57
N THR A 190 53.28 -3.34 -21.92
CA THR A 190 53.02 -4.43 -20.97
C THR A 190 54.32 -4.92 -20.34
N LEU A 191 54.31 -5.08 -19.02
CA LEU A 191 55.47 -5.32 -18.16
C LEU A 191 55.18 -6.47 -17.19
N TYR A 192 56.00 -7.52 -17.25
CA TYR A 192 55.85 -8.72 -16.40
C TYR A 192 57.16 -9.51 -16.25
N ASP A 193 57.30 -10.27 -15.16
CA ASP A 193 58.43 -11.17 -14.88
C ASP A 193 59.84 -10.52 -14.91
N ASN A 194 59.96 -9.18 -14.84
CA ASN A 194 61.25 -8.50 -14.74
C ASN A 194 61.69 -8.40 -13.26
N LEU A 195 63.00 -8.26 -12.98
CA LEU A 195 63.46 -8.08 -11.58
C LEU A 195 63.02 -6.73 -10.98
N ALA A 196 62.83 -5.70 -11.82
CA ALA A 196 61.86 -4.63 -11.59
C ALA A 196 61.26 -4.20 -12.93
N GLU A 197 60.01 -3.75 -12.91
CA GLU A 197 59.25 -3.52 -14.14
C GLU A 197 59.60 -2.17 -14.77
N PHE A 198 59.60 -1.11 -13.97
CA PHE A 198 60.02 0.24 -14.36
C PHE A 198 61.06 0.80 -13.39
N ILE A 199 62.09 1.49 -13.91
CA ILE A 199 63.11 2.19 -13.11
C ILE A 199 63.41 3.56 -13.73
N ALA A 200 63.35 4.60 -12.90
CA ALA A 200 63.90 5.92 -13.18
C ALA A 200 65.14 6.16 -12.30
N TYR A 201 66.26 6.58 -12.89
CA TYR A 201 67.52 6.78 -12.18
C TYR A 201 68.27 8.05 -12.64
N SER A 202 68.29 9.08 -11.80
CA SER A 202 69.18 10.24 -11.97
C SER A 202 70.56 10.00 -11.33
N ASN A 203 71.57 10.59 -11.96
CA ASN A 203 72.96 10.67 -11.51
C ASN A 203 73.54 12.02 -11.99
N GLY A 204 72.95 13.12 -11.51
CA GLY A 204 73.49 14.48 -11.63
C GLY A 204 72.67 15.47 -12.46
N ASP A 205 71.87 15.00 -13.43
CA ASP A 205 70.99 15.80 -14.29
C ASP A 205 69.52 15.55 -13.93
N VAL A 206 68.64 16.54 -14.14
CA VAL A 206 67.17 16.40 -14.00
C VAL A 206 66.58 15.94 -15.34
N PHE A 207 65.58 15.06 -15.31
CA PHE A 207 64.87 14.63 -16.51
C PHE A 207 63.41 14.25 -16.23
N THR A 208 62.52 14.53 -17.19
CA THR A 208 61.11 14.17 -17.12
C THR A 208 60.87 12.72 -17.53
N VAL A 209 60.10 11.99 -16.71
CA VAL A 209 59.40 10.75 -17.10
C VAL A 209 58.00 11.11 -17.59
N ASP A 210 57.63 10.53 -18.73
CA ASP A 210 56.28 10.59 -19.31
C ASP A 210 55.95 9.17 -19.78
N ALA A 211 55.39 8.37 -18.88
CA ALA A 211 55.08 6.97 -19.15
C ALA A 211 53.60 6.71 -18.85
N ARG A 212 52.81 6.33 -19.85
CA ARG A 212 51.34 6.22 -19.74
C ARG A 212 50.81 4.86 -20.15
N ASN A 213 49.73 4.43 -19.49
CA ASN A 213 49.08 3.15 -19.68
C ASN A 213 50.09 1.99 -19.59
N LEU A 214 50.96 2.04 -18.58
CA LEU A 214 51.89 0.95 -18.26
C LEU A 214 51.12 -0.18 -17.60
N THR A 215 51.03 -1.32 -18.28
CA THR A 215 50.28 -2.50 -17.82
C THR A 215 51.23 -3.47 -17.08
N PHE A 216 51.17 -3.46 -15.75
CA PHE A 216 51.93 -4.36 -14.87
C PHE A 216 51.10 -5.62 -14.59
N THR A 217 51.58 -6.79 -15.01
CA THR A 217 50.78 -8.03 -15.02
C THR A 217 51.60 -9.31 -14.80
N ASN A 218 50.96 -10.48 -14.86
CA ASN A 218 51.58 -11.79 -14.69
C ASN A 218 52.04 -12.41 -16.04
N PRO A 219 53.02 -13.34 -16.04
CA PRO A 219 53.59 -13.93 -17.26
C PRO A 219 52.68 -14.87 -18.07
N THR A 220 51.43 -15.07 -17.65
CA THR A 220 50.42 -15.75 -18.48
C THR A 220 49.49 -14.79 -19.22
N GLY A 221 49.60 -13.49 -18.94
CA GLY A 221 48.74 -12.46 -19.52
C GLY A 221 47.28 -12.53 -19.05
N SER A 222 46.96 -13.27 -17.98
CA SER A 222 45.66 -13.14 -17.33
C SER A 222 45.62 -11.83 -16.54
N LEU A 223 44.44 -11.21 -16.47
CA LEU A 223 44.23 -9.95 -15.77
C LEU A 223 44.09 -10.14 -14.25
N ASP A 224 44.25 -11.37 -13.75
CA ASP A 224 44.26 -11.71 -12.33
C ASP A 224 45.41 -10.93 -11.62
N ASN A 225 45.07 -9.89 -10.85
CA ASN A 225 46.00 -8.89 -10.30
C ASN A 225 46.87 -8.23 -11.38
N TYR A 226 46.26 -7.38 -12.22
CA TYR A 226 46.97 -6.44 -13.10
C TYR A 226 46.74 -4.99 -12.71
N THR A 227 47.78 -4.17 -12.78
CA THR A 227 47.70 -2.73 -12.47
C THR A 227 48.06 -1.91 -13.71
N VAL A 228 47.29 -0.85 -14.00
CA VAL A 228 47.60 0.11 -15.08
C VAL A 228 47.93 1.45 -14.45
N LEU A 229 49.11 2.01 -14.76
CA LEU A 229 49.57 3.30 -14.24
C LEU A 229 49.97 4.27 -15.35
N ASP A 230 49.71 5.55 -15.13
CA ASP A 230 50.53 6.64 -15.66
C ASP A 230 51.53 7.10 -14.60
N VAL A 231 52.73 7.49 -15.04
CA VAL A 231 53.81 8.07 -14.25
C VAL A 231 54.28 9.33 -14.96
N GLN A 232 54.13 10.49 -14.33
CA GLN A 232 54.60 11.78 -14.82
C GLN A 232 55.40 12.47 -13.70
N ASP A 233 56.68 12.78 -13.97
CA ASP A 233 57.63 13.06 -12.88
C ASP A 233 58.94 13.73 -13.38
N ASP A 234 59.33 14.87 -12.81
CA ASP A 234 60.58 15.59 -13.11
C ASP A 234 61.74 15.14 -12.18
N VAL A 235 62.16 13.87 -12.38
CA VAL A 235 63.18 13.15 -11.59
C VAL A 235 64.39 14.01 -11.23
N SER A 236 64.49 14.37 -9.95
CA SER A 236 65.50 15.31 -9.45
C SER A 236 66.91 14.74 -9.37
N ALA A 237 67.90 15.64 -9.29
CA ALA A 237 69.30 15.29 -9.49
C ALA A 237 69.84 14.31 -8.43
N ASN A 238 70.20 13.10 -8.86
CA ASN A 238 70.65 11.94 -8.07
C ASN A 238 69.53 11.16 -7.33
N GLU A 239 68.27 11.35 -7.71
CA GLU A 239 67.11 10.63 -7.18
C GLU A 239 66.74 9.41 -8.06
N ALA A 240 66.08 8.41 -7.48
CA ALA A 240 65.71 7.20 -8.21
C ALA A 240 64.66 6.34 -7.49
N TYR A 241 63.69 5.82 -8.25
CA TYR A 241 62.68 4.86 -7.79
C TYR A 241 62.51 3.71 -8.78
N GLY A 242 61.80 2.68 -8.33
CA GLY A 242 61.31 1.59 -9.16
C GLY A 242 59.87 1.20 -8.83
N ILE A 243 59.18 0.69 -9.84
CA ILE A 243 57.86 0.06 -9.75
C ILE A 243 58.04 -1.43 -10.02
N LEU A 244 57.50 -2.26 -9.12
CA LEU A 244 57.56 -3.71 -9.16
C LEU A 244 56.14 -4.27 -9.03
N TRP A 245 55.76 -5.17 -9.93
CA TRP A 245 54.54 -5.97 -9.75
C TRP A 245 54.74 -7.01 -8.63
N ILE A 246 53.67 -7.36 -7.89
CA ILE A 246 53.77 -8.24 -6.70
C ILE A 246 52.67 -9.32 -6.63
N LEU A 247 53.12 -10.58 -6.57
CA LEU A 247 52.27 -11.77 -6.40
C LEU A 247 51.81 -12.02 -4.95
N ASN A 248 52.71 -11.86 -3.98
CA ASN A 248 52.43 -12.08 -2.56
C ASN A 248 52.49 -10.72 -1.85
N GLN A 249 51.32 -10.13 -1.65
CA GLN A 249 51.14 -8.95 -0.81
C GLN A 249 51.40 -9.31 0.66
N THR A 250 51.67 -8.31 1.50
CA THR A 250 51.29 -8.42 2.91
C THR A 250 49.77 -8.37 3.00
N SER A 251 49.16 -9.16 3.89
CA SER A 251 47.69 -9.29 3.95
C SER A 251 47.01 -7.91 3.93
N PRO A 252 46.04 -7.67 3.04
CA PRO A 252 45.19 -6.49 3.15
C PRO A 252 44.43 -6.49 4.50
N PRO A 253 43.88 -5.35 4.93
CA PRO A 253 43.05 -5.30 6.13
C PRO A 253 41.89 -6.28 6.01
N GLU A 254 41.57 -7.02 7.08
CA GLU A 254 40.40 -7.92 7.08
C GLU A 254 39.08 -7.15 6.85
N GLU A 255 39.10 -5.84 7.11
CA GLU A 255 37.98 -4.91 6.97
C GLU A 255 37.91 -4.19 5.60
N ALA A 256 38.68 -4.62 4.60
CA ALA A 256 38.74 -3.97 3.29
C ALA A 256 38.66 -4.97 2.14
N ILE A 257 37.85 -4.67 1.12
CA ILE A 257 37.85 -5.43 -0.13
C ILE A 257 38.92 -4.81 -1.02
N SER A 258 39.81 -5.63 -1.57
CA SER A 258 40.77 -5.17 -2.58
C SER A 258 40.11 -5.10 -3.94
N PHE A 259 40.28 -3.97 -4.63
CA PHE A 259 39.78 -3.81 -6.00
C PHE A 259 40.58 -4.67 -6.97
N GLU A 260 39.96 -5.74 -7.48
CA GLU A 260 40.54 -6.75 -8.40
C GLU A 260 41.95 -7.25 -8.03
N ASN A 261 42.24 -7.26 -6.72
CA ASN A 261 43.57 -7.58 -6.18
C ASN A 261 44.70 -6.74 -6.79
N LYS A 262 44.44 -5.50 -7.22
CA LYS A 262 45.42 -4.62 -7.89
C LYS A 262 46.46 -4.07 -6.91
N TYR A 263 47.71 -4.50 -7.04
CA TYR A 263 48.83 -3.94 -6.26
C TYR A 263 50.12 -3.78 -7.06
N VAL A 264 50.92 -2.79 -6.67
CA VAL A 264 52.34 -2.65 -7.02
C VAL A 264 53.16 -2.31 -5.78
N ARG A 265 54.44 -2.67 -5.79
CA ARG A 265 55.43 -2.12 -4.86
C ARG A 265 56.17 -0.99 -5.55
N ILE A 266 56.07 0.21 -4.98
CA ILE A 266 56.85 1.36 -5.41
C ILE A 266 57.95 1.57 -4.36
N GLY A 267 59.18 1.87 -4.79
CA GLY A 267 60.28 1.99 -3.85
C GLY A 267 61.41 2.88 -4.32
N ASN A 268 61.92 3.68 -3.39
CA ASN A 268 63.14 4.45 -3.55
C ASN A 268 64.34 3.50 -3.68
N VAL A 269 65.07 3.58 -4.79
CA VAL A 269 66.30 2.79 -5.06
C VAL A 269 67.57 3.62 -4.89
N SER A 270 67.44 4.88 -4.47
CA SER A 270 68.52 5.80 -4.13
C SER A 270 68.77 5.86 -2.61
N ALA A 271 69.62 6.81 -2.17
CA ALA A 271 69.80 7.17 -0.77
C ALA A 271 69.36 8.62 -0.46
N ASN A 272 68.77 9.30 -1.44
CA ASN A 272 68.16 10.62 -1.32
C ASN A 272 66.64 10.45 -1.08
N PRO A 273 65.91 11.45 -0.55
CA PRO A 273 64.46 11.45 -0.69
C PRO A 273 64.06 11.43 -2.18
N VAL A 274 62.84 11.01 -2.47
CA VAL A 274 62.26 10.96 -3.81
C VAL A 274 60.79 11.34 -3.68
N SER A 275 60.29 12.19 -4.55
CA SER A 275 58.86 12.36 -4.82
C SER A 275 58.55 11.72 -6.18
N ILE A 276 57.28 11.42 -6.45
CA ILE A 276 56.77 11.22 -7.81
C ILE A 276 55.69 12.27 -7.99
N ASP A 277 55.86 13.18 -8.96
CA ASP A 277 55.01 14.37 -9.08
C ASP A 277 53.52 14.00 -9.31
N GLU A 278 53.23 13.09 -10.26
CA GLU A 278 51.91 12.53 -10.52
C GLU A 278 51.98 11.01 -10.83
N LEU A 279 51.16 10.22 -10.12
CA LEU A 279 50.90 8.82 -10.41
C LEU A 279 49.38 8.59 -10.56
N VAL A 280 48.93 8.10 -11.71
CA VAL A 280 47.50 7.86 -11.97
C VAL A 280 47.23 6.37 -12.11
N TRP A 281 46.36 5.81 -11.27
CA TRP A 281 45.85 4.44 -11.44
C TRP A 281 44.63 4.45 -12.36
N HIS A 282 44.54 3.47 -13.26
CA HIS A 282 43.45 3.33 -14.23
C HIS A 282 42.68 2.01 -14.06
N TRP A 283 41.38 2.04 -14.39
CA TRP A 283 40.55 0.84 -14.55
C TRP A 283 39.54 0.95 -15.70
N SER A 284 38.91 -0.16 -16.02
CA SER A 284 37.92 -0.31 -17.10
C SER A 284 36.54 -0.67 -16.55
N ALA A 285 35.51 -0.48 -17.38
CA ALA A 285 34.12 -0.81 -17.04
C ALA A 285 33.89 -2.28 -16.65
N GLY A 286 34.75 -3.20 -17.11
CA GLY A 286 34.62 -4.63 -16.81
C GLY A 286 35.03 -5.02 -15.39
N GLU A 287 35.73 -4.13 -14.67
CA GLU A 287 36.31 -4.40 -13.35
C GLU A 287 35.43 -3.87 -12.21
N GLU A 288 34.43 -3.05 -12.51
CA GLU A 288 33.55 -2.41 -11.52
C GLU A 288 32.52 -3.39 -10.90
N GLY A 289 32.52 -4.64 -11.34
CA GLY A 289 31.56 -5.69 -10.93
C GLY A 289 31.70 -6.09 -9.46
N GLY A 290 30.79 -5.60 -8.61
CA GLY A 290 30.79 -5.86 -7.17
C GLY A 290 31.49 -4.78 -6.33
N TYR A 291 31.90 -3.69 -6.97
CA TYR A 291 32.57 -2.55 -6.33
C TYR A 291 31.74 -1.27 -6.44
N ILE A 292 32.07 -0.27 -5.62
CA ILE A 292 31.50 1.09 -5.70
C ILE A 292 32.68 2.06 -5.91
N PRO A 293 32.95 2.52 -7.14
CA PRO A 293 34.16 3.28 -7.44
C PRO A 293 34.32 4.60 -6.66
N SER A 294 33.23 5.24 -6.23
CA SER A 294 33.28 6.42 -5.36
C SER A 294 33.76 6.14 -3.93
N GLN A 295 33.87 4.87 -3.54
CA GLN A 295 34.43 4.40 -2.26
C GLN A 295 35.85 3.82 -2.43
N PHE A 296 36.51 4.02 -3.57
CA PHE A 296 37.91 3.62 -3.75
C PHE A 296 38.88 4.52 -2.99
N ASN A 297 39.83 3.88 -2.32
CA ASN A 297 40.85 4.51 -1.50
C ASN A 297 42.24 4.02 -1.93
N LEU A 298 43.18 4.94 -2.16
CA LEU A 298 44.58 4.60 -2.39
C LEU A 298 45.28 4.45 -1.04
N VAL A 299 45.83 3.26 -0.80
CA VAL A 299 46.51 2.93 0.46
C VAL A 299 47.96 2.54 0.25
N ARG A 300 48.78 2.78 1.27
CA ARG A 300 50.19 2.41 1.36
C ARG A 300 50.42 1.51 2.56
N TYR A 301 51.13 0.40 2.38
CA TYR A 301 51.53 -0.47 3.48
C TYR A 301 52.82 0.01 4.15
N ASN A 302 52.75 0.30 5.45
CA ASN A 302 53.89 0.54 6.32
C ASN A 302 54.09 -0.65 7.29
N VAL A 303 55.30 -1.23 7.28
CA VAL A 303 55.70 -2.35 8.17
C VAL A 303 55.57 -2.06 9.68
N SER A 304 55.48 -0.80 10.10
CA SER A 304 55.28 -0.44 11.52
C SER A 304 53.87 0.02 11.89
N GLU A 305 53.02 0.34 10.91
CA GLU A 305 51.72 1.02 11.13
C GLU A 305 50.54 0.32 10.45
N GLY A 306 50.80 -0.64 9.54
CA GLY A 306 49.77 -1.32 8.75
C GLY A 306 49.49 -0.58 7.44
N TRP A 307 48.31 -0.79 6.87
CA TRP A 307 47.85 -0.02 5.71
C TRP A 307 47.38 1.36 6.15
N SER A 308 48.00 2.40 5.60
CA SER A 308 47.65 3.81 5.83
C SER A 308 47.03 4.41 4.57
N LEU A 309 46.00 5.25 4.75
CA LEU A 309 45.41 6.06 3.69
C LEU A 309 46.44 7.02 3.08
N VAL A 310 46.43 7.16 1.75
CA VAL A 310 47.18 8.19 1.00
C VAL A 310 46.23 9.16 0.27
N ASN A 311 45.00 8.69 -0.01
CA ASN A 311 43.90 9.30 -0.76
C ASN A 311 44.02 10.72 -1.31
N GLU A 312 43.75 10.78 -2.61
CA GLU A 312 42.81 11.71 -3.22
C GLU A 312 41.44 11.05 -3.42
N THR A 313 40.49 11.76 -4.04
CA THR A 313 39.17 11.24 -4.41
C THR A 313 39.24 10.61 -5.82
N PRO A 314 38.65 9.43 -6.06
CA PRO A 314 38.59 8.83 -7.40
C PRO A 314 37.72 9.65 -8.37
N ASP A 315 38.19 9.84 -9.60
CA ASP A 315 37.36 10.31 -10.72
C ASP A 315 36.68 9.10 -11.37
N THR A 316 35.40 8.92 -11.03
CA THR A 316 34.58 7.81 -11.52
C THR A 316 34.15 7.97 -12.98
N GLY A 317 34.25 9.18 -13.55
CA GLY A 317 33.98 9.44 -14.97
C GLY A 317 35.18 9.12 -15.85
N ALA A 318 36.38 9.53 -15.43
CA ALA A 318 37.65 9.19 -16.09
C ALA A 318 38.10 7.74 -15.83
N ARG A 319 37.58 7.10 -14.77
CA ARG A 319 38.06 5.81 -14.21
C ARG A 319 39.50 5.86 -13.73
N THR A 320 39.82 6.93 -13.00
CA THR A 320 41.16 7.19 -12.49
C THR A 320 41.19 7.47 -10.98
N LEU A 321 42.31 7.12 -10.36
CA LEU A 321 42.64 7.47 -8.98
C LEU A 321 44.08 7.99 -8.96
N SER A 322 44.22 9.30 -8.88
CA SER A 322 45.51 10.00 -8.85
C SER A 322 46.15 9.97 -7.46
N THR A 323 47.46 10.22 -7.44
CA THR A 323 48.18 10.72 -6.27
C THR A 323 49.31 11.65 -6.71
N TYR A 324 49.34 12.86 -6.14
CA TYR A 324 50.40 13.84 -6.32
C TYR A 324 51.41 13.81 -5.15
N ASP A 325 52.63 14.32 -5.38
CA ASP A 325 53.69 14.46 -4.36
C ASP A 325 54.04 13.14 -3.60
N LEU A 326 54.05 12.01 -4.31
CA LEU A 326 54.10 10.68 -3.69
C LEU A 326 55.50 10.28 -3.20
N ASP A 327 55.71 10.22 -1.88
CA ASP A 327 56.87 9.50 -1.29
C ASP A 327 56.69 7.97 -1.45
N PRO A 328 57.54 7.29 -2.25
CA PRO A 328 57.39 5.87 -2.55
C PRO A 328 57.76 4.94 -1.39
N ALA A 329 58.49 5.42 -0.37
CA ALA A 329 58.81 4.76 0.92
C ALA A 329 59.36 3.30 0.94
N SER A 330 59.49 2.61 -0.20
CA SER A 330 59.65 1.14 -0.31
C SER A 330 58.44 0.34 0.21
N SER A 331 57.24 0.79 -0.17
CA SER A 331 55.96 0.26 0.30
C SER A 331 55.15 -0.47 -0.78
N ASP A 332 54.20 -1.30 -0.33
CA ASP A 332 53.16 -1.87 -1.19
C ASP A 332 52.01 -0.85 -1.30
N TYR A 333 51.46 -0.69 -2.50
CA TYR A 333 50.36 0.21 -2.82
C TYR A 333 49.26 -0.56 -3.53
N GLY A 334 48.02 -0.19 -3.29
CA GLY A 334 46.85 -0.79 -3.92
C GLY A 334 45.58 -0.01 -3.67
N ILE A 335 44.53 -0.37 -4.41
CA ILE A 335 43.20 0.22 -4.28
C ILE A 335 42.35 -0.67 -3.37
N LEU A 336 41.83 -0.08 -2.29
CA LEU A 336 40.92 -0.73 -1.35
C LEU A 336 39.57 -0.02 -1.33
N GLN A 337 38.50 -0.79 -1.12
CA GLN A 337 37.17 -0.28 -0.83
C GLN A 337 36.79 -0.60 0.61
N TYR A 338 36.42 0.45 1.35
CA TYR A 338 35.78 0.35 2.66
C TYR A 338 34.29 0.63 2.48
N VAL A 339 33.46 -0.33 2.87
CA VAL A 339 32.01 -0.37 2.71
C VAL A 339 31.41 -0.44 4.11
N ALA A 340 31.07 0.71 4.68
CA ALA A 340 30.20 0.75 5.85
C ALA A 340 28.76 0.60 5.35
N ASN A 341 28.01 -0.40 5.86
CA ASN A 341 26.60 -0.58 5.50
C ASN A 341 25.83 -1.27 6.63
N VAL A 342 24.57 -0.88 6.83
CA VAL A 342 23.66 -1.47 7.80
C VAL A 342 22.37 -1.86 7.08
N SER A 343 21.80 -3.00 7.44
CA SER A 343 20.43 -3.37 7.08
C SER A 343 19.61 -3.53 8.35
N ILE A 344 18.45 -2.89 8.40
CA ILE A 344 17.43 -3.14 9.42
C ILE A 344 16.33 -4.04 8.86
N LEU A 345 15.74 -4.88 9.73
CA LEU A 345 14.59 -5.72 9.43
C LEU A 345 13.67 -5.70 10.66
N LYS A 346 12.39 -5.39 10.48
CA LYS A 346 11.38 -5.39 11.53
C LYS A 346 10.34 -6.45 11.25
N LEU A 347 10.04 -7.27 12.25
CA LEU A 347 9.06 -8.33 12.16
C LEU A 347 8.10 -8.26 13.35
N ASN A 348 6.82 -8.28 13.06
CA ASN A 348 5.77 -8.52 14.03
C ASN A 348 5.87 -9.98 14.48
N GLN A 349 5.97 -10.20 15.78
CA GLN A 349 6.09 -11.51 16.42
C GLN A 349 4.88 -11.86 17.28
N THR A 350 3.88 -10.98 17.32
CA THR A 350 2.69 -11.15 18.15
C THR A 350 2.01 -12.49 17.81
N PRO A 351 2.01 -13.50 18.70
CA PRO A 351 1.70 -14.88 18.30
C PRO A 351 0.25 -15.11 17.83
N LEU A 352 -0.64 -14.20 18.21
CA LEU A 352 -2.02 -14.08 17.75
C LEU A 352 -2.36 -12.57 17.69
N PRO A 353 -3.20 -12.11 16.73
CA PRO A 353 -3.52 -10.69 16.64
C PRO A 353 -4.23 -10.15 17.90
N PRO A 354 -3.86 -8.96 18.40
CA PRO A 354 -4.40 -8.40 19.63
C PRO A 354 -5.73 -7.65 19.44
N SER A 355 -6.53 -7.67 20.50
CA SER A 355 -7.63 -6.74 20.73
C SER A 355 -7.14 -5.43 21.34
N GLU A 356 -8.04 -4.46 21.55
CA GLU A 356 -7.75 -3.32 22.44
C GLU A 356 -7.27 -3.79 23.82
N GLY A 357 -6.29 -3.07 24.39
CA GLY A 357 -5.58 -3.48 25.60
C GLY A 357 -4.64 -4.70 25.46
N GLY A 358 -4.62 -5.34 24.28
CA GLY A 358 -3.71 -6.44 23.96
C GLY A 358 -2.28 -5.95 23.67
N MET A 359 -1.32 -6.88 23.70
CA MET A 359 0.08 -6.61 23.41
C MET A 359 0.38 -6.78 21.91
N VAL A 360 1.19 -5.89 21.34
CA VAL A 360 1.94 -6.10 20.10
C VAL A 360 3.41 -6.33 20.45
N GLU A 361 4.05 -7.30 19.80
CA GLU A 361 5.48 -7.62 19.98
C GLU A 361 6.21 -7.50 18.63
N PHE A 362 7.29 -6.72 18.58
CA PHE A 362 8.15 -6.54 17.41
C PHE A 362 9.58 -6.99 17.69
N ASN A 363 10.21 -7.69 16.74
CA ASN A 363 11.65 -7.89 16.68
C ASN A 363 12.24 -6.93 15.64
N ILE A 364 13.20 -6.11 16.03
CA ILE A 364 14.03 -5.30 15.14
C ILE A 364 15.41 -5.95 15.09
N THR A 365 15.80 -6.47 13.94
CA THR A 365 17.15 -7.01 13.70
C THR A 365 17.98 -5.95 12.97
N ILE A 366 19.13 -5.60 13.51
CA ILE A 366 20.08 -4.67 12.90
C ILE A 366 21.35 -5.46 12.57
N ASN A 367 21.77 -5.44 11.31
CA ASN A 367 22.90 -6.24 10.82
C ASN A 367 23.90 -5.37 10.04
N ASN A 368 25.19 -5.56 10.31
CA ASN A 368 26.26 -4.96 9.52
C ASN A 368 26.46 -5.78 8.22
N THR A 369 25.99 -5.23 7.10
CA THR A 369 26.16 -5.77 5.75
C THR A 369 27.42 -5.27 5.05
N GLY A 370 28.17 -4.37 5.69
CA GLY A 370 29.45 -3.85 5.23
C GLY A 370 30.64 -4.76 5.52
N ASN A 371 31.82 -4.29 5.11
CA ASN A 371 33.11 -4.94 5.38
C ASN A 371 33.91 -4.29 6.52
N VAL A 372 33.51 -3.11 7.04
CA VAL A 372 34.13 -2.46 8.20
C VAL A 372 33.29 -2.64 9.47
N THR A 373 33.91 -2.63 10.64
CA THR A 373 33.19 -2.56 11.93
C THR A 373 32.42 -1.23 12.05
N LEU A 374 31.13 -1.30 12.40
CA LEU A 374 30.32 -0.14 12.74
C LEU A 374 30.43 0.13 14.25
N ASP A 375 31.26 1.09 14.65
CA ASP A 375 31.49 1.43 16.07
C ASP A 375 30.25 2.02 16.78
N THR A 376 29.50 2.85 16.05
CA THR A 376 28.31 3.56 16.55
C THR A 376 27.14 3.40 15.59
N VAL A 377 26.10 2.69 16.04
CA VAL A 377 24.84 2.50 15.30
C VAL A 377 23.68 2.99 16.17
N GLN A 378 23.07 4.12 15.82
CA GLN A 378 21.85 4.61 16.46
C GLN A 378 20.63 3.95 15.80
N VAL A 379 19.61 3.62 16.60
CA VAL A 379 18.34 3.06 16.12
C VAL A 379 17.20 3.92 16.67
N ILE A 380 16.22 4.26 15.83
CA ILE A 380 15.00 4.97 16.21
C ILE A 380 13.80 4.13 15.79
N ASP A 381 12.92 3.83 16.74
CA ASP A 381 11.63 3.18 16.54
C ASP A 381 10.50 4.19 16.81
N GLU A 382 9.62 4.41 15.85
CA GLU A 382 8.46 5.29 15.98
C GLU A 382 7.17 4.47 16.06
N LEU A 383 6.56 4.44 17.26
CA LEU A 383 5.27 3.81 17.45
C LEU A 383 4.16 4.68 16.83
N PRO A 384 3.29 4.11 15.98
CA PRO A 384 2.18 4.83 15.38
C PRO A 384 1.06 5.07 16.41
N ALA A 385 0.24 6.10 16.16
CA ALA A 385 -0.94 6.39 16.98
C ALA A 385 -1.86 5.16 17.07
N GLY A 386 -2.22 4.78 18.30
CA GLY A 386 -2.96 3.55 18.60
C GLY A 386 -2.10 2.45 19.25
N LEU A 387 -0.78 2.63 19.37
CA LEU A 387 0.14 1.76 20.10
C LEU A 387 0.94 2.53 21.18
N THR A 388 0.53 2.44 22.44
CA THR A 388 1.35 2.92 23.58
C THR A 388 2.53 1.99 23.86
N TYR A 389 3.75 2.53 24.03
CA TYR A 389 4.93 1.74 24.42
C TYR A 389 4.78 1.09 25.81
N ALA A 390 5.07 -0.21 25.90
CA ALA A 390 5.06 -0.97 27.15
C ALA A 390 6.49 -1.23 27.68
N ASN A 391 7.35 -1.86 26.87
CA ASN A 391 8.75 -2.14 27.23
C ASN A 391 9.60 -2.48 26.00
N ALA A 392 10.93 -2.41 26.15
CA ALA A 392 11.86 -2.98 25.17
C ALA A 392 13.07 -3.64 25.84
N ALA A 393 13.74 -4.53 25.10
CA ALA A 393 14.98 -5.19 25.49
C ALA A 393 15.98 -5.19 24.30
N PRO A 394 17.13 -4.49 24.40
CA PRO A 394 17.49 -3.54 25.46
C PRO A 394 16.49 -2.39 25.56
N ALA A 395 16.38 -1.76 26.74
CA ALA A 395 15.59 -0.54 26.88
C ALA A 395 16.27 0.62 26.12
N PRO A 396 15.51 1.54 25.50
CA PRO A 396 16.04 2.70 24.79
C PRO A 396 16.70 3.70 25.76
N ASP A 397 17.67 4.45 25.25
CA ASP A 397 18.31 5.57 25.96
C ASP A 397 17.38 6.78 26.08
N VAL A 398 16.49 6.97 25.10
CA VAL A 398 15.48 8.02 25.07
C VAL A 398 14.10 7.40 24.79
N SER A 399 13.12 7.74 25.62
CA SER A 399 11.71 7.35 25.43
C SER A 399 10.90 8.63 25.29
N ALA A 400 10.54 8.99 24.05
CA ALA A 400 9.95 10.27 23.68
C ALA A 400 8.83 10.06 22.63
N ASP A 401 7.79 9.34 23.05
CA ASP A 401 6.52 9.09 22.37
C ASP A 401 6.17 10.13 21.28
N PRO A 402 6.09 9.76 19.99
CA PRO A 402 6.12 8.39 19.44
C PRO A 402 7.50 7.74 19.31
N ALA A 403 8.61 8.47 19.50
CA ALA A 403 9.95 8.01 19.15
C ALA A 403 10.74 7.40 20.33
N TYR A 404 11.38 6.26 20.08
CA TYR A 404 12.19 5.51 21.05
C TYR A 404 13.58 5.28 20.47
N THR A 405 14.62 5.80 21.12
CA THR A 405 15.98 5.87 20.56
C THR A 405 16.99 5.07 21.38
N TRP A 406 17.76 4.24 20.69
CA TRP A 406 19.00 3.62 21.19
C TRP A 406 20.17 4.36 20.56
N ASN A 407 20.99 5.04 21.36
CA ASN A 407 22.06 5.90 20.85
C ASN A 407 23.27 5.11 20.34
N ASN A 408 23.49 3.89 20.84
CA ASN A 408 24.40 2.93 20.21
C ASN A 408 23.98 1.48 20.50
N VAL A 409 23.79 0.67 19.46
CA VAL A 409 23.58 -0.79 19.55
C VAL A 409 24.83 -1.62 19.16
N GLY A 410 25.90 -0.95 18.74
CA GLY A 410 27.20 -1.53 18.38
C GLY A 410 28.20 -1.68 19.54
N PRO A 411 29.48 -1.98 19.24
CA PRO A 411 30.04 -2.11 17.90
C PRO A 411 29.57 -3.38 17.19
N LEU A 412 29.30 -3.29 15.88
CA LEU A 412 28.94 -4.42 15.02
C LEU A 412 30.08 -4.72 14.02
N PRO A 413 30.89 -5.77 14.22
CA PRO A 413 31.83 -6.26 13.21
C PRO A 413 31.13 -6.68 11.90
N PRO A 414 31.87 -6.88 10.79
CA PRO A 414 31.32 -7.31 9.51
C PRO A 414 30.50 -8.61 9.62
N GLY A 415 29.27 -8.60 9.11
CA GLY A 415 28.34 -9.74 9.22
C GLY A 415 27.82 -10.03 10.63
N ALA A 416 28.01 -9.12 11.59
CA ALA A 416 27.44 -9.24 12.93
C ALA A 416 26.09 -8.52 13.04
N SER A 417 25.15 -9.16 13.73
CA SER A 417 23.80 -8.65 13.96
C SER A 417 23.48 -8.52 15.45
N THR A 418 22.62 -7.56 15.78
CA THR A 418 21.99 -7.38 17.10
C THR A 418 20.46 -7.32 16.95
N ILE A 419 19.72 -7.56 18.03
CA ILE A 419 18.26 -7.58 18.02
C ILE A 419 17.71 -6.75 19.19
N ILE A 420 16.74 -5.89 18.88
CA ILE A 420 15.92 -5.18 19.85
C ILE A 420 14.52 -5.81 19.83
N TYR A 421 14.00 -6.15 21.00
CA TYR A 421 12.62 -6.59 21.19
C TYR A 421 11.82 -5.39 21.70
N VAL A 422 10.73 -5.00 21.02
CA VAL A 422 9.89 -3.86 21.41
C VAL A 422 8.44 -4.32 21.57
N ASN A 423 7.85 -4.01 22.72
CA ASN A 423 6.50 -4.39 23.08
C ASN A 423 5.65 -3.13 23.29
N ALA A 424 4.47 -3.10 22.69
CA ALA A 424 3.48 -2.04 22.83
C ALA A 424 2.11 -2.61 23.25
N THR A 425 1.22 -1.76 23.76
CA THR A 425 -0.19 -2.08 24.01
C THR A 425 -1.09 -1.35 23.02
N VAL A 426 -2.11 -2.04 22.52
CA VAL A 426 -3.17 -1.43 21.69
C VAL A 426 -4.01 -0.48 22.55
N ASP A 427 -4.13 0.78 22.12
CA ASP A 427 -4.90 1.80 22.82
C ASP A 427 -6.43 1.53 22.73
N ALA A 428 -7.20 2.17 23.60
CA ALA A 428 -8.66 2.04 23.60
C ALA A 428 -9.33 3.00 22.59
N GLY A 429 -10.31 2.50 21.84
CA GLY A 429 -10.99 3.23 20.77
C GLY A 429 -10.24 3.28 19.43
N VAL A 430 -9.18 2.48 19.27
CA VAL A 430 -8.43 2.32 18.01
C VAL A 430 -9.31 1.67 16.95
N ALA A 431 -10.06 0.64 17.33
CA ALA A 431 -10.93 -0.09 16.43
C ALA A 431 -12.40 0.22 16.75
N THR A 432 -13.10 0.78 15.76
CA THR A 432 -14.50 1.18 15.88
C THR A 432 -15.36 0.46 14.84
N PRO A 433 -16.70 0.37 14.99
CA PRO A 433 -17.56 -0.34 14.03
C PRO A 433 -17.44 0.13 12.58
N GLY A 434 -17.00 1.36 12.33
CA GLY A 434 -16.71 1.86 10.97
C GLY A 434 -15.30 1.53 10.46
N ASN A 435 -14.31 1.38 11.34
CA ASN A 435 -12.90 1.22 10.98
C ASN A 435 -12.46 -0.25 11.14
N ARG A 436 -13.02 -1.10 10.28
CA ARG A 436 -13.07 -2.57 10.48
C ARG A 436 -11.72 -3.30 10.31
N ILE A 437 -10.66 -2.65 9.85
CA ILE A 437 -9.29 -3.17 9.99
C ILE A 437 -8.41 -1.95 10.29
N VAL A 438 -7.64 -1.99 11.37
CA VAL A 438 -6.58 -1.00 11.63
C VAL A 438 -5.24 -1.70 11.55
N ASN A 439 -4.54 -1.44 10.45
CA ASN A 439 -3.12 -1.71 10.35
C ASN A 439 -2.38 -0.49 10.88
N VAL A 440 -1.77 -0.64 12.04
CA VAL A 440 -0.83 0.34 12.58
C VAL A 440 0.56 0.01 12.02
N THR A 441 0.96 0.75 10.98
CA THR A 441 2.30 0.67 10.39
C THR A 441 3.29 1.35 11.32
N ASN A 442 4.19 0.57 11.89
CA ASN A 442 5.31 1.05 12.66
C ASN A 442 6.52 1.31 11.74
N TYR A 443 7.30 2.34 12.06
CA TYR A 443 8.51 2.75 11.36
C TYR A 443 9.74 2.53 12.24
N VAL A 444 10.83 2.01 11.66
CA VAL A 444 12.13 1.97 12.32
C VAL A 444 13.24 2.36 11.36
N ASN A 445 14.25 3.07 11.84
CA ASN A 445 15.49 3.29 11.11
C ASN A 445 16.73 3.00 11.97
N ALA A 446 17.83 2.70 11.28
CA ALA A 446 19.17 2.69 11.84
C ALA A 446 20.07 3.66 11.06
N THR A 447 20.80 4.49 11.80
CA THR A 447 21.94 5.26 11.27
C THR A 447 23.23 4.73 11.88
N PHE A 448 24.34 4.86 11.16
CA PHE A 448 25.66 4.72 11.75
C PHE A 448 26.53 5.92 11.41
N ASP A 449 27.40 6.32 12.34
CA ASP A 449 28.52 7.20 12.00
C ASP A 449 29.73 6.33 11.63
N SER A 450 30.43 6.71 10.56
CA SER A 450 31.67 6.07 10.13
C SER A 450 32.65 7.15 9.72
N ASN A 451 33.95 6.93 10.00
CA ASN A 451 35.02 7.85 9.60
C ASN A 451 35.27 7.89 8.07
N LEU A 452 34.33 7.36 7.27
CA LEU A 452 34.42 7.10 5.83
C LEU A 452 33.40 7.97 5.08
N THR A 453 33.48 9.28 5.33
CA THR A 453 32.84 10.40 4.63
C THR A 453 31.30 10.46 4.51
N SER A 454 30.53 9.44 4.89
CA SER A 454 29.10 9.60 5.17
C SER A 454 28.57 8.67 6.27
N PRO A 455 27.59 9.12 7.06
CA PRO A 455 26.77 8.22 7.88
C PRO A 455 25.79 7.47 6.97
N GLY A 456 25.76 6.14 7.08
CA GLY A 456 24.78 5.33 6.34
C GLY A 456 23.46 5.20 7.10
N PHE A 457 22.42 4.86 6.35
CA PHE A 457 21.02 4.84 6.80
C PHE A 457 20.30 3.62 6.21
N SER A 458 19.44 2.99 7.00
CA SER A 458 18.51 1.95 6.55
C SER A 458 17.22 2.08 7.35
N GLU A 459 16.08 1.95 6.68
CA GLU A 459 14.75 2.02 7.28
C GLU A 459 13.90 0.82 6.87
N GLU A 460 12.89 0.51 7.67
CA GLU A 460 11.95 -0.60 7.46
C GLU A 460 10.59 -0.27 8.10
N TYR A 461 9.52 -0.81 7.53
CA TYR A 461 8.16 -0.65 8.01
C TYR A 461 7.53 -2.01 8.32
N GLU A 462 6.77 -2.11 9.42
CA GLU A 462 6.07 -3.35 9.77
C GLU A 462 4.68 -3.08 10.35
N ASN A 463 3.69 -3.89 9.97
CA ASN A 463 2.30 -3.70 10.33
C ASN A 463 1.87 -4.57 11.52
N ALA A 464 1.08 -4.00 12.42
CA ALA A 464 0.25 -4.75 13.35
C ALA A 464 -1.23 -4.54 13.06
N THR A 465 -1.97 -5.63 12.87
CA THR A 465 -3.41 -5.61 12.61
C THR A 465 -4.19 -5.78 13.92
N VAL A 466 -4.97 -4.76 14.28
CA VAL A 466 -5.82 -4.75 15.48
C VAL A 466 -7.20 -5.35 15.18
N TYR A 467 -7.71 -6.13 16.12
CA TYR A 467 -8.97 -6.86 15.99
C TYR A 467 -10.04 -6.42 17.00
N PHE A 468 -11.29 -6.42 16.54
CA PHE A 468 -12.48 -5.85 17.19
C PHE A 468 -13.66 -6.82 17.05
N ALA A 469 -14.20 -7.26 18.18
CA ALA A 469 -15.42 -8.04 18.25
C ALA A 469 -16.63 -7.09 18.42
N ASN A 470 -17.75 -7.39 17.76
CA ASN A 470 -19.03 -6.75 18.07
C ASN A 470 -20.21 -7.65 17.66
N LEU A 471 -21.29 -7.60 18.43
CA LEU A 471 -22.51 -8.37 18.19
C LEU A 471 -23.70 -7.42 18.22
N THR A 472 -24.42 -7.36 17.11
CA THR A 472 -25.66 -6.58 16.96
C THR A 472 -26.83 -7.54 16.88
N ILE A 473 -27.91 -7.22 17.59
CA ILE A 473 -29.19 -7.91 17.49
C ILE A 473 -30.20 -6.88 16.99
N THR A 474 -31.15 -7.32 16.17
CA THR A 474 -32.32 -6.52 15.77
C THR A 474 -33.55 -7.40 15.83
N LYS A 475 -34.62 -6.91 16.45
CA LYS A 475 -35.84 -7.67 16.72
C LYS A 475 -37.05 -6.93 16.18
N THR A 476 -37.86 -7.60 15.37
CA THR A 476 -39.07 -7.03 14.78
C THR A 476 -40.26 -7.97 14.95
N ASP A 477 -41.45 -7.39 15.11
CA ASP A 477 -42.73 -8.11 14.95
C ASP A 477 -43.08 -8.10 13.45
N VAL A 478 -43.19 -9.28 12.85
CA VAL A 478 -43.45 -9.48 11.42
C VAL A 478 -44.82 -10.13 11.17
N SER A 479 -45.69 -10.11 12.18
CA SER A 479 -47.01 -10.75 12.16
C SER A 479 -47.89 -10.25 11.01
N SER A 480 -48.44 -11.19 10.22
CA SER A 480 -49.24 -10.90 9.03
C SER A 480 -50.68 -10.40 9.30
N TYR A 481 -51.12 -10.41 10.56
CA TYR A 481 -52.43 -9.95 11.02
C TYR A 481 -52.32 -9.19 12.34
N PRO A 482 -53.26 -8.29 12.67
CA PRO A 482 -53.30 -7.63 13.98
C PRO A 482 -53.33 -8.66 15.13
N PRO A 483 -52.46 -8.54 16.14
CA PRO A 483 -52.39 -9.47 17.27
C PRO A 483 -53.69 -9.48 18.09
N VAL A 484 -54.45 -10.58 18.05
CA VAL A 484 -55.68 -10.79 18.86
C VAL A 484 -55.51 -11.96 19.83
N PRO A 485 -56.20 -12.00 20.99
CA PRO A 485 -56.13 -13.14 21.91
C PRO A 485 -56.41 -14.48 21.21
N GLY A 486 -55.60 -15.50 21.50
CA GLY A 486 -55.63 -16.79 20.83
C GLY A 486 -54.84 -16.88 19.50
N ALA A 487 -54.41 -15.75 18.92
CA ALA A 487 -53.57 -15.75 17.72
C ALA A 487 -52.10 -16.13 18.02
N THR A 488 -51.29 -16.22 16.96
CA THR A 488 -49.82 -16.34 17.04
C THR A 488 -49.18 -15.08 16.50
N VAL A 489 -48.15 -14.60 17.20
CA VAL A 489 -47.26 -13.48 16.84
C VAL A 489 -45.96 -14.08 16.33
N GLU A 490 -45.40 -13.53 15.26
CA GLU A 490 -44.11 -13.95 14.70
C GLU A 490 -43.08 -12.84 14.85
N TYR A 491 -41.98 -13.13 15.55
CA TYR A 491 -40.83 -12.24 15.68
C TYR A 491 -39.70 -12.68 14.75
N GLN A 492 -39.14 -11.75 13.99
CA GLN A 492 -37.84 -11.93 13.35
C GLN A 492 -36.75 -11.37 14.27
N ILE A 493 -35.72 -12.17 14.54
CA ILE A 493 -34.53 -11.77 15.30
C ILE A 493 -33.32 -11.94 14.39
N ASP A 494 -32.75 -10.84 13.92
CA ASP A 494 -31.50 -10.82 13.15
C ASP A 494 -30.32 -10.65 14.10
N VAL A 495 -29.27 -11.44 13.89
CA VAL A 495 -28.07 -11.51 14.73
C VAL A 495 -26.87 -11.32 13.82
N GLU A 496 -26.22 -10.16 13.90
CA GLU A 496 -25.10 -9.76 13.03
C GLU A 496 -23.78 -9.63 13.81
N ASN A 497 -22.71 -10.20 13.26
CA ASN A 497 -21.35 -9.89 13.70
C ASN A 497 -20.85 -8.61 13.01
N THR A 498 -21.10 -7.46 13.62
CA THR A 498 -20.63 -6.15 13.13
C THR A 498 -19.13 -5.90 13.39
N GLY A 499 -18.40 -6.87 13.99
CA GLY A 499 -16.96 -6.81 14.22
C GLY A 499 -16.09 -7.15 12.99
N ASN A 500 -14.81 -7.44 13.25
CA ASN A 500 -13.82 -7.90 12.26
C ASN A 500 -13.17 -9.27 12.58
N VAL A 501 -13.38 -9.81 13.78
CA VAL A 501 -13.12 -11.22 14.12
C VAL A 501 -14.31 -12.09 13.77
N THR A 502 -14.09 -13.38 13.55
CA THR A 502 -15.18 -14.36 13.59
C THR A 502 -15.61 -14.55 15.04
N LEU A 503 -16.91 -14.36 15.33
CA LEU A 503 -17.51 -14.81 16.59
C LEU A 503 -17.75 -16.32 16.48
N SER A 504 -17.18 -17.10 17.40
CA SER A 504 -17.07 -18.56 17.29
C SER A 504 -18.19 -19.34 17.99
N GLN A 505 -18.77 -18.75 19.03
CA GLN A 505 -19.99 -19.20 19.70
C GLN A 505 -20.86 -17.98 19.93
N ILE A 506 -22.15 -18.06 19.58
CA ILE A 506 -23.10 -16.97 19.76
C ILE A 506 -24.37 -17.51 20.40
N ARG A 507 -24.56 -17.19 21.68
CA ARG A 507 -25.70 -17.63 22.47
C ARG A 507 -26.78 -16.55 22.45
N ILE A 508 -28.03 -16.94 22.21
CA ILE A 508 -29.19 -16.04 22.16
C ILE A 508 -30.23 -16.48 23.19
N ASP A 509 -30.78 -15.53 23.95
CA ASP A 509 -31.92 -15.68 24.84
C ASP A 509 -33.06 -14.75 24.38
N ASP A 510 -34.28 -15.27 24.29
CA ASP A 510 -35.51 -14.49 24.08
C ASP A 510 -36.47 -14.69 25.26
N ALA A 511 -36.90 -13.58 25.86
CA ALA A 511 -37.65 -13.59 27.12
C ALA A 511 -39.09 -13.11 26.94
N LEU A 512 -39.93 -13.96 26.34
CA LEU A 512 -41.37 -13.76 26.10
C LEU A 512 -42.17 -13.50 27.39
N PRO A 513 -42.55 -12.25 27.75
CA PRO A 513 -43.37 -12.02 28.92
C PRO A 513 -44.83 -12.42 28.65
N ALA A 514 -45.57 -12.70 29.73
CA ALA A 514 -47.04 -12.78 29.63
C ALA A 514 -47.58 -11.44 29.06
N PRO A 515 -48.45 -11.47 28.04
CA PRO A 515 -49.36 -12.57 27.71
C PRO A 515 -48.89 -13.58 26.64
N PHE A 516 -47.62 -13.58 26.23
CA PHE A 516 -47.12 -14.50 25.20
C PHE A 516 -46.65 -15.85 25.76
N ASN A 517 -46.98 -16.96 25.09
CA ASN A 517 -46.36 -18.26 25.33
C ASN A 517 -45.53 -18.69 24.11
N TYR A 518 -44.38 -19.36 24.31
CA TYR A 518 -43.62 -19.98 23.22
C TYR A 518 -44.47 -20.99 22.43
N SER A 519 -44.41 -20.93 21.09
CA SER A 519 -45.13 -21.83 20.17
C SER A 519 -44.17 -22.68 19.33
N ASN A 520 -43.33 -22.04 18.51
CA ASN A 520 -42.25 -22.68 17.75
C ASN A 520 -41.14 -21.65 17.44
N ALA A 521 -40.01 -22.11 16.88
CA ALA A 521 -39.10 -21.23 16.16
C ALA A 521 -38.32 -22.01 15.08
N ASP A 522 -37.77 -21.27 14.11
CA ASP A 522 -36.80 -21.76 13.13
C ASP A 522 -35.59 -20.80 13.07
N PRO A 523 -34.36 -21.24 13.38
CA PRO A 523 -34.00 -22.57 13.87
C PRO A 523 -34.62 -22.91 15.23
N LEU A 524 -34.81 -24.20 15.50
CA LEU A 524 -35.30 -24.68 16.78
C LEU A 524 -34.30 -24.35 17.92
N PRO A 525 -34.75 -23.79 19.06
CA PRO A 525 -33.92 -23.54 20.23
C PRO A 525 -33.44 -24.82 20.92
N ASP A 526 -32.25 -24.76 21.53
CA ASP A 526 -31.67 -25.83 22.33
C ASP A 526 -32.44 -26.07 23.64
N SER A 527 -33.04 -25.02 24.21
CA SER A 527 -33.95 -25.14 25.36
C SER A 527 -35.04 -24.07 25.39
N THR A 528 -36.18 -24.40 26.02
CA THR A 528 -37.35 -23.53 26.11
C THR A 528 -38.09 -23.67 27.44
N GLY A 529 -38.81 -22.63 27.81
CA GLY A 529 -39.92 -22.67 28.75
C GLY A 529 -41.19 -22.12 28.11
N SER A 530 -42.27 -22.01 28.87
CA SER A 530 -43.51 -21.39 28.36
C SER A 530 -43.33 -19.91 28.00
N HIS A 531 -42.36 -19.23 28.60
CA HIS A 531 -42.16 -17.77 28.53
C HIS A 531 -40.70 -17.40 28.19
N TRP A 532 -39.95 -18.28 27.52
CA TRP A 532 -38.59 -18.01 27.04
C TRP A 532 -38.09 -19.09 26.06
N ALA A 533 -37.12 -18.73 25.23
CA ALA A 533 -36.36 -19.64 24.36
C ALA A 533 -34.86 -19.29 24.37
N THR A 534 -34.00 -20.30 24.27
CA THR A 534 -32.54 -20.16 24.28
C THR A 534 -31.92 -21.00 23.16
N TRP A 535 -31.02 -20.38 22.39
CA TRP A 535 -30.13 -21.03 21.43
C TRP A 535 -28.71 -20.93 22.00
N ASP A 536 -28.10 -22.06 22.35
CA ASP A 536 -26.78 -22.07 23.00
C ASP A 536 -25.64 -21.77 22.01
N ASN A 537 -25.84 -22.03 20.71
CA ASN A 537 -24.99 -21.50 19.64
C ASN A 537 -25.73 -21.38 18.30
N VAL A 538 -26.00 -20.17 17.82
CA VAL A 538 -26.59 -19.92 16.48
C VAL A 538 -25.57 -20.05 15.33
N GLY A 539 -24.31 -20.37 15.64
CA GLY A 539 -23.25 -20.69 14.70
C GLY A 539 -22.12 -19.65 14.69
N PRO A 540 -20.97 -19.97 14.05
CA PRO A 540 -19.88 -19.02 13.91
C PRO A 540 -20.22 -17.99 12.83
N LEU A 541 -20.32 -16.71 13.20
CA LEU A 541 -20.51 -15.62 12.24
C LEU A 541 -19.17 -15.00 11.86
N ALA A 542 -18.85 -15.03 10.56
CA ALA A 542 -17.76 -14.25 9.99
C ALA A 542 -18.07 -12.73 10.06
N PRO A 543 -17.07 -11.85 9.86
CA PRO A 543 -17.28 -10.39 9.87
C PRO A 543 -18.36 -9.94 8.87
N GLY A 544 -19.40 -9.27 9.36
CA GLY A 544 -20.53 -8.81 8.55
C GLY A 544 -21.46 -9.93 8.07
N ALA A 545 -21.38 -11.12 8.68
CA ALA A 545 -22.37 -12.16 8.50
C ALA A 545 -23.51 -11.99 9.50
N THR A 546 -24.74 -12.22 9.01
CA THR A 546 -25.98 -12.20 9.81
C THR A 546 -26.62 -13.58 9.77
N THR A 547 -27.23 -14.00 10.88
CA THR A 547 -28.16 -15.13 10.92
C THR A 547 -29.50 -14.69 11.49
N THR A 548 -30.58 -15.28 11.02
CA THR A 548 -31.96 -14.89 11.35
C THR A 548 -32.66 -16.02 12.10
N ILE A 549 -33.45 -15.66 13.12
CA ILE A 549 -34.33 -16.57 13.86
C ILE A 549 -35.77 -16.07 13.73
N TYR A 550 -36.68 -16.95 13.32
CA TYR A 550 -38.12 -16.69 13.36
C TYR A 550 -38.71 -17.36 14.61
N LEU A 551 -39.22 -16.56 15.54
CA LEU A 551 -39.78 -17.01 16.82
C LEU A 551 -41.29 -16.75 16.87
N ASN A 552 -42.07 -17.82 16.93
CA ASN A 552 -43.52 -17.80 17.00
C ASN A 552 -44.02 -17.96 18.45
N ALA A 553 -44.92 -17.09 18.88
CA ALA A 553 -45.51 -17.11 20.22
C ALA A 553 -47.04 -16.94 20.21
N THR A 554 -47.78 -17.73 20.99
CA THR A 554 -49.24 -17.62 21.10
C THR A 554 -49.67 -16.59 22.15
N ILE A 555 -50.70 -15.83 21.83
CA ILE A 555 -51.30 -14.85 22.75
C ILE A 555 -52.33 -15.56 23.63
N ASN A 556 -52.19 -15.48 24.96
CA ASN A 556 -53.19 -16.02 25.89
C ASN A 556 -54.59 -15.39 25.65
N GLU A 557 -55.66 -16.18 25.76
CA GLU A 557 -57.06 -15.71 25.61
C GLU A 557 -57.42 -14.54 26.54
N SER A 558 -56.74 -14.44 27.70
CA SER A 558 -56.91 -13.38 28.70
C SER A 558 -55.89 -12.25 28.58
N ALA A 559 -55.34 -11.99 27.39
CA ALA A 559 -54.35 -10.95 27.17
C ALA A 559 -54.95 -9.54 27.36
N PRO A 560 -54.30 -8.61 28.08
CA PRO A 560 -54.74 -7.23 28.11
C PRO A 560 -54.56 -6.56 26.75
N GLU A 561 -55.51 -5.71 26.37
CA GLU A 561 -55.39 -4.84 25.19
C GLU A 561 -54.22 -3.86 25.35
N GLY A 562 -53.54 -3.56 24.24
CA GLY A 562 -52.44 -2.61 24.17
C GLY A 562 -51.05 -3.23 23.97
N ALA A 563 -50.04 -2.37 24.03
CA ALA A 563 -48.66 -2.69 23.73
C ALA A 563 -48.00 -3.62 24.77
N GLN A 564 -47.35 -4.66 24.27
CA GLN A 564 -46.53 -5.63 25.01
C GLN A 564 -45.13 -5.63 24.41
N LEU A 565 -44.10 -5.71 25.25
CA LEU A 565 -42.70 -5.72 24.82
C LEU A 565 -42.16 -7.16 24.81
N ASN A 566 -41.38 -7.55 23.80
CA ASN A 566 -40.57 -8.76 23.85
C ASN A 566 -39.10 -8.43 23.55
N THR A 567 -38.16 -8.98 24.32
CA THR A 567 -36.74 -8.62 24.27
C THR A 567 -35.88 -9.85 23.97
N ALA A 568 -34.99 -9.71 22.98
CA ALA A 568 -33.91 -10.66 22.72
C ALA A 568 -32.58 -10.09 23.25
N ALA A 569 -31.73 -10.97 23.78
CA ALA A 569 -30.37 -10.66 24.21
C ALA A 569 -29.43 -11.76 23.74
N GLY A 570 -28.13 -11.47 23.62
CA GLY A 570 -27.17 -12.46 23.20
C GLY A 570 -25.72 -12.12 23.50
N GLU A 571 -24.88 -13.14 23.49
CA GLU A 571 -23.48 -13.11 23.87
C GLU A 571 -22.63 -13.85 22.82
N GLY A 572 -21.64 -13.16 22.25
CA GLY A 572 -20.75 -13.66 21.21
C GLY A 572 -19.32 -13.78 21.71
N ALA A 573 -18.75 -14.97 21.59
CA ALA A 573 -17.36 -15.27 21.97
C ALA A 573 -16.41 -15.15 20.75
N PRO A 574 -15.57 -14.10 20.67
CA PRO A 574 -14.54 -14.01 19.63
C PRO A 574 -13.46 -15.08 19.80
N VAL A 575 -12.55 -15.20 18.83
CA VAL A 575 -11.39 -16.10 18.95
C VAL A 575 -10.39 -15.64 20.02
N ASN A 576 -10.24 -14.32 20.19
CA ASN A 576 -9.41 -13.63 21.18
C ASN A 576 -10.20 -12.44 21.75
N GLY A 577 -9.96 -12.08 23.02
CA GLY A 577 -10.63 -10.97 23.71
C GLY A 577 -11.77 -11.41 24.63
N ASP A 578 -12.43 -10.45 25.27
CA ASP A 578 -13.63 -10.69 26.09
C ASP A 578 -14.88 -10.91 25.20
N ASN A 579 -15.91 -11.55 25.76
CA ASN A 579 -17.18 -11.76 25.07
C ASN A 579 -17.92 -10.43 24.85
N VAL A 580 -18.59 -10.31 23.71
CA VAL A 580 -19.43 -9.15 23.34
C VAL A 580 -20.91 -9.46 23.47
N THR A 581 -21.73 -8.44 23.73
CA THR A 581 -23.17 -8.62 23.99
C THR A 581 -24.03 -7.68 23.15
N GLY A 582 -25.11 -8.21 22.58
CA GLY A 582 -26.17 -7.44 21.92
C GLY A 582 -27.53 -7.64 22.60
N THR A 583 -28.46 -6.70 22.41
CA THR A 583 -29.86 -6.82 22.82
C THR A 583 -30.75 -5.88 22.02
N ASP A 584 -31.99 -6.28 21.75
CA ASP A 584 -33.01 -5.43 21.12
C ASP A 584 -34.43 -5.88 21.52
N ASP A 585 -35.42 -4.99 21.36
CA ASP A 585 -36.82 -5.23 21.72
C ASP A 585 -37.83 -4.90 20.61
N ALA A 586 -38.93 -5.67 20.58
CA ALA A 586 -40.05 -5.48 19.67
C ALA A 586 -41.34 -5.24 20.45
N THR A 587 -42.13 -4.25 20.02
CA THR A 587 -43.42 -3.92 20.62
C THR A 587 -44.57 -4.47 19.78
N THR A 588 -45.30 -5.43 20.34
CA THR A 588 -46.51 -6.05 19.77
C THR A 588 -47.75 -5.46 20.43
N THR A 589 -48.73 -4.98 19.65
CA THR A 589 -49.97 -4.40 20.22
C THR A 589 -51.13 -5.38 20.09
N VAL A 590 -51.65 -5.84 21.24
CA VAL A 590 -52.83 -6.72 21.29
C VAL A 590 -54.11 -5.89 21.14
N VAL A 591 -55.05 -6.35 20.31
CA VAL A 591 -56.31 -5.67 19.99
C VAL A 591 -57.52 -6.61 20.07
N TYR A 592 -58.73 -6.06 20.11
CA TYR A 592 -59.99 -6.81 20.22
C TYR A 592 -60.99 -6.47 19.08
N PRO A 593 -61.70 -7.45 18.49
CA PRO A 593 -62.83 -7.20 17.60
C PRO A 593 -63.97 -6.47 18.33
N SER A 594 -64.78 -5.72 17.58
CA SER A 594 -66.00 -5.09 18.10
C SER A 594 -66.96 -4.75 16.96
N ILE A 595 -68.27 -4.85 17.22
CA ILE A 595 -69.35 -4.61 16.25
C ILE A 595 -70.44 -3.75 16.91
N SER A 596 -71.23 -3.04 16.12
CA SER A 596 -72.49 -2.47 16.60
C SER A 596 -73.59 -2.48 15.53
N VAL A 597 -74.86 -2.58 15.95
CA VAL A 597 -76.04 -2.56 15.07
C VAL A 597 -77.06 -1.52 15.51
N THR A 598 -77.57 -0.73 14.55
CA THR A 598 -78.73 0.16 14.76
C THR A 598 -79.91 -0.26 13.87
N LYS A 599 -81.13 0.09 14.27
CA LYS A 599 -82.35 -0.26 13.55
C LYS A 599 -83.36 0.89 13.59
N THR A 600 -83.86 1.30 12.43
CA THR A 600 -84.80 2.43 12.29
C THR A 600 -86.03 2.06 11.45
N ASN A 601 -87.14 2.74 11.70
CA ASN A 601 -88.40 2.65 10.94
C ASN A 601 -89.25 3.92 11.15
N PRO A 602 -90.25 4.20 10.29
CA PRO A 602 -91.31 5.17 10.58
C PRO A 602 -92.01 4.92 11.93
N PRO A 603 -92.27 5.93 12.77
CA PRO A 603 -92.83 5.72 14.12
C PRO A 603 -94.30 5.26 14.10
N THR A 604 -95.03 5.55 13.03
CA THR A 604 -96.45 5.19 12.85
C THR A 604 -96.74 4.62 11.46
N ALA A 605 -97.78 3.78 11.36
CA ALA A 605 -98.31 3.27 10.09
C ALA A 605 -99.80 2.86 10.21
N ASN A 606 -100.43 2.57 9.08
CA ASN A 606 -101.81 2.07 8.98
C ASN A 606 -101.81 0.58 8.57
N ILE A 607 -102.89 -0.14 8.87
CA ILE A 607 -103.08 -1.50 8.33
C ILE A 607 -103.11 -1.45 6.80
N GLY A 608 -102.25 -2.25 6.16
CA GLY A 608 -102.07 -2.31 4.72
C GLY A 608 -100.95 -1.43 4.18
N ASP A 609 -100.32 -0.59 5.01
CA ASP A 609 -99.09 0.11 4.62
C ASP A 609 -97.91 -0.88 4.52
N ASN A 610 -96.93 -0.54 3.69
CA ASN A 610 -95.63 -1.20 3.66
C ASN A 610 -94.61 -0.29 4.35
N VAL A 611 -93.98 -0.80 5.39
CA VAL A 611 -93.04 -0.10 6.26
C VAL A 611 -91.63 -0.56 5.92
N THR A 612 -90.75 0.38 5.60
CA THR A 612 -89.32 0.12 5.46
C THR A 612 -88.67 0.13 6.84
N TYR A 613 -87.88 -0.91 7.11
CA TYR A 613 -86.92 -0.98 8.20
C TYR A 613 -85.52 -0.88 7.61
N THR A 614 -84.67 -0.05 8.20
CA THR A 614 -83.25 0.05 7.85
C THR A 614 -82.44 -0.43 9.05
N ILE A 615 -81.68 -1.49 8.86
CA ILE A 615 -80.65 -1.97 9.79
C ILE A 615 -79.31 -1.42 9.28
N GLU A 616 -78.47 -0.93 10.18
CA GLU A 616 -77.10 -0.53 9.89
C GLU A 616 -76.15 -1.27 10.83
N VAL A 617 -75.15 -1.97 10.28
CA VAL A 617 -74.14 -2.69 11.06
C VAL A 617 -72.78 -2.05 10.82
N THR A 618 -72.07 -1.74 11.89
CA THR A 618 -70.77 -1.05 11.87
C THR A 618 -69.72 -1.92 12.54
N ASN A 619 -68.56 -2.09 11.89
CA ASN A 619 -67.38 -2.63 12.56
C ASN A 619 -66.74 -1.51 13.38
N THR A 620 -66.81 -1.63 14.70
CA THR A 620 -66.25 -0.65 15.66
C THR A 620 -64.88 -1.05 16.20
N GLY A 621 -64.39 -2.24 15.83
CA GLY A 621 -63.06 -2.74 16.18
C GLY A 621 -61.98 -2.45 15.10
N PRO A 622 -60.72 -2.83 15.36
CA PRO A 622 -59.57 -2.61 14.49
C PRO A 622 -59.21 -3.82 13.60
N VAL A 623 -60.05 -4.87 13.58
CA VAL A 623 -59.89 -6.07 12.73
C VAL A 623 -61.11 -6.26 11.84
N ASN A 624 -60.92 -6.80 10.63
CA ASN A 624 -62.01 -7.04 9.68
C ASN A 624 -62.96 -8.15 10.20
N LEU A 625 -64.26 -8.02 9.92
CA LEU A 625 -65.30 -8.97 10.35
C LEU A 625 -66.07 -9.54 9.16
N THR A 626 -66.50 -10.81 9.26
CA THR A 626 -67.56 -11.38 8.43
C THR A 626 -68.87 -11.30 9.20
N VAL A 627 -69.87 -10.59 8.67
CA VAL A 627 -71.09 -10.27 9.42
C VAL A 627 -72.29 -11.11 8.99
N SER A 628 -72.94 -11.72 9.97
CA SER A 628 -74.24 -12.39 9.85
C SER A 628 -75.31 -11.61 10.65
N VAL A 629 -76.49 -11.39 10.07
CA VAL A 629 -77.59 -10.63 10.70
C VAL A 629 -78.87 -11.45 10.73
N ASN A 630 -79.63 -11.40 11.83
CA ASN A 630 -80.98 -11.98 11.90
C ASN A 630 -81.98 -11.08 12.62
N ASP A 631 -83.22 -11.07 12.13
CA ASP A 631 -84.26 -10.11 12.49
C ASP A 631 -85.61 -10.80 12.71
N THR A 632 -86.24 -10.59 13.87
CA THR A 632 -87.46 -11.32 14.26
C THR A 632 -88.69 -10.45 14.14
N ILE A 633 -89.39 -10.60 13.01
CA ILE A 633 -90.55 -9.81 12.61
C ILE A 633 -91.73 -10.05 13.58
N PRO A 634 -92.26 -9.04 14.28
CA PRO A 634 -93.31 -9.20 15.28
C PRO A 634 -94.66 -9.63 14.68
N ALA A 635 -95.47 -10.30 15.51
CA ALA A 635 -96.78 -10.83 15.14
C ALA A 635 -97.81 -9.70 14.88
N GLY A 636 -97.94 -9.32 13.62
CA GLY A 636 -98.72 -8.16 13.19
C GLY A 636 -98.09 -7.41 12.03
N LEU A 637 -96.82 -7.70 11.73
CA LEU A 637 -96.12 -7.36 10.49
C LEU A 637 -95.90 -8.62 9.64
N GLN A 638 -95.61 -8.44 8.36
CA GLN A 638 -95.23 -9.51 7.43
C GLN A 638 -94.10 -9.05 6.50
N PHE A 639 -92.94 -9.68 6.57
CA PHE A 639 -91.82 -9.46 5.65
C PHE A 639 -92.22 -9.67 4.18
N LEU A 640 -91.71 -8.81 3.29
CA LEU A 640 -92.01 -8.81 1.86
C LEU A 640 -90.77 -9.02 0.98
N ASN A 641 -89.69 -8.30 1.26
CA ASN A 641 -88.42 -8.29 0.50
C ASN A 641 -87.38 -7.47 1.26
N ALA A 642 -86.10 -7.73 0.95
CA ALA A 642 -84.95 -7.00 1.47
C ALA A 642 -83.94 -6.65 0.37
N SER A 643 -83.09 -5.66 0.65
CA SER A 643 -81.92 -5.24 -0.11
C SER A 643 -80.79 -4.89 0.88
N PRO A 644 -79.73 -5.71 1.01
CA PRO A 644 -79.49 -6.99 0.34
C PRO A 644 -80.60 -8.04 0.55
N ALA A 645 -80.74 -8.96 -0.42
CA ALA A 645 -81.72 -10.04 -0.32
C ALA A 645 -81.32 -11.01 0.81
N ASN A 646 -82.30 -11.44 1.60
CA ASN A 646 -82.09 -12.33 2.73
C ASN A 646 -81.71 -13.75 2.27
N THR A 647 -80.82 -14.41 3.01
CA THR A 647 -80.35 -15.78 2.72
C THR A 647 -81.44 -16.81 3.00
N SER A 648 -82.16 -16.63 4.11
CA SER A 648 -83.26 -17.52 4.51
C SER A 648 -84.33 -16.83 5.37
N SER A 649 -85.42 -17.55 5.66
CA SER A 649 -86.43 -17.13 6.62
C SER A 649 -87.02 -18.36 7.30
N SER A 650 -87.19 -18.32 8.62
CA SER A 650 -87.71 -19.42 9.43
C SER A 650 -88.76 -18.93 10.42
N GLY A 651 -90.01 -19.35 10.24
CA GLY A 651 -91.14 -18.84 11.01
C GLY A 651 -91.36 -17.34 10.77
N ASN A 652 -91.03 -16.52 11.77
CA ASN A 652 -91.09 -15.07 11.71
C ASN A 652 -89.71 -14.39 11.62
N THR A 653 -88.61 -15.15 11.72
CA THR A 653 -87.25 -14.61 11.69
C THR A 653 -86.67 -14.65 10.27
N VAL A 654 -86.00 -13.57 9.88
CA VAL A 654 -85.32 -13.37 8.59
C VAL A 654 -83.81 -13.40 8.85
N TYR A 655 -83.05 -14.03 7.97
CA TYR A 655 -81.61 -14.23 8.12
C TYR A 655 -80.87 -13.68 6.90
N TRP A 656 -79.71 -13.08 7.17
CA TRP A 656 -78.71 -12.64 6.21
C TRP A 656 -77.35 -13.18 6.69
N ASP A 657 -77.14 -14.47 6.45
CA ASP A 657 -75.91 -15.18 6.80
C ASP A 657 -74.76 -14.73 5.87
N ASP A 658 -73.57 -14.49 6.43
CA ASP A 658 -72.34 -14.05 5.73
C ASP A 658 -72.53 -12.84 4.78
N ILE A 659 -73.41 -11.91 5.13
CA ILE A 659 -73.92 -10.89 4.20
C ILE A 659 -72.94 -9.75 3.93
N PHE A 660 -72.09 -9.41 4.91
CA PHE A 660 -70.98 -8.48 4.74
C PHE A 660 -69.67 -9.21 5.06
N VAL A 661 -69.07 -9.81 4.03
CA VAL A 661 -67.72 -10.40 4.11
C VAL A 661 -66.69 -9.28 4.06
N ASP A 662 -65.70 -9.32 4.94
CA ASP A 662 -64.57 -8.37 5.01
C ASP A 662 -65.00 -6.92 5.33
N LEU A 663 -65.93 -6.75 6.28
CA LEU A 663 -66.32 -5.42 6.78
C LEU A 663 -65.15 -4.78 7.53
N THR A 664 -64.50 -3.79 6.93
CA THR A 664 -63.28 -3.16 7.45
C THR A 664 -63.53 -2.24 8.66
N PRO A 665 -62.54 -2.05 9.55
CA PRO A 665 -62.60 -1.14 10.70
C PRO A 665 -63.22 0.22 10.39
N GLY A 666 -64.14 0.66 11.26
CA GLY A 666 -64.85 1.94 11.13
C GLY A 666 -65.84 2.03 9.96
N SER A 667 -66.11 0.92 9.26
CA SER A 667 -67.03 0.88 8.12
C SER A 667 -68.42 0.40 8.52
N SER A 668 -69.44 0.95 7.89
CA SER A 668 -70.86 0.65 8.12
C SER A 668 -71.53 0.17 6.84
N GLU A 669 -72.32 -0.89 6.94
CA GLU A 669 -73.11 -1.45 5.83
C GLU A 669 -74.58 -1.61 6.25
N GLN A 670 -75.50 -1.53 5.28
CA GLN A 670 -76.94 -1.42 5.55
C GLN A 670 -77.78 -2.52 4.92
N ILE A 671 -78.85 -2.91 5.62
CA ILE A 671 -79.90 -3.81 5.15
C ILE A 671 -81.24 -3.09 5.25
N GLU A 672 -81.84 -2.74 4.10
CA GLU A 672 -83.22 -2.26 4.05
C GLU A 672 -84.18 -3.41 3.77
N TYR A 673 -85.29 -3.50 4.49
CA TYR A 673 -86.37 -4.41 4.15
C TYR A 673 -87.76 -3.81 4.32
N ASN A 674 -88.73 -4.34 3.57
CA ASN A 674 -90.12 -3.91 3.61
C ASN A 674 -90.98 -4.96 4.32
N ALA A 675 -91.81 -4.53 5.26
CA ALA A 675 -92.83 -5.35 5.91
C ALA A 675 -94.24 -4.74 5.75
N SER A 676 -95.25 -5.55 5.43
CA SER A 676 -96.64 -5.10 5.37
C SER A 676 -97.30 -5.17 6.74
N VAL A 677 -98.11 -4.16 7.07
CA VAL A 677 -98.79 -4.04 8.36
C VAL A 677 -100.14 -4.76 8.34
N LEU A 678 -100.31 -5.78 9.19
CA LEU A 678 -101.49 -6.64 9.22
C LEU A 678 -102.43 -6.38 10.41
N ALA A 679 -101.98 -5.73 11.48
CA ALA A 679 -102.77 -5.52 12.69
C ALA A 679 -102.46 -4.19 13.42
N ASN A 680 -103.49 -3.58 14.02
CA ASN A 680 -103.35 -2.46 14.96
C ASN A 680 -102.61 -2.92 16.23
N GLY A 681 -101.87 -2.00 16.84
CA GLY A 681 -101.10 -2.23 18.05
C GLY A 681 -99.74 -1.55 18.02
N VAL A 682 -98.97 -1.73 19.09
CA VAL A 682 -97.54 -1.41 19.12
C VAL A 682 -96.78 -2.68 18.74
N HIS A 683 -95.90 -2.60 17.75
CA HIS A 683 -95.03 -3.70 17.34
C HIS A 683 -93.59 -3.32 17.63
N ILE A 684 -92.91 -4.12 18.47
CA ILE A 684 -91.47 -4.02 18.74
C ILE A 684 -90.77 -5.07 17.87
N ASN A 685 -89.73 -4.66 17.16
CA ASN A 685 -89.03 -5.45 16.17
C ASN A 685 -87.54 -5.49 16.51
N GLU A 686 -86.92 -6.67 16.48
CA GLU A 686 -85.65 -6.96 17.15
C GLU A 686 -84.66 -7.60 16.19
N VAL A 687 -83.40 -7.13 16.20
CA VAL A 687 -82.33 -7.58 15.30
C VAL A 687 -81.06 -7.86 16.09
N TRP A 688 -80.38 -8.94 15.72
CA TRP A 688 -79.07 -9.35 16.21
C TRP A 688 -78.06 -9.36 15.06
N ALA A 689 -76.88 -8.81 15.29
CA ALA A 689 -75.72 -8.92 14.41
C ALA A 689 -74.61 -9.73 15.09
N VAL A 690 -73.95 -10.60 14.32
CA VAL A 690 -72.75 -11.35 14.70
C VAL A 690 -71.64 -10.97 13.73
N GLY A 691 -70.45 -10.69 14.23
CA GLY A 691 -69.23 -10.46 13.46
C GLY A 691 -68.16 -11.48 13.80
N GLU A 692 -67.85 -12.35 12.85
CA GLU A 692 -66.81 -13.38 12.96
C GLU A 692 -65.47 -12.79 12.47
N PRO A 693 -64.44 -12.63 13.32
CA PRO A 693 -63.12 -12.20 12.89
C PRO A 693 -62.36 -13.36 12.21
N ALA A 694 -61.34 -13.03 11.40
CA ALA A 694 -60.53 -14.07 10.73
C ALA A 694 -59.77 -15.00 11.71
N VAL A 695 -59.49 -14.51 12.93
CA VAL A 695 -58.94 -15.23 14.08
C VAL A 695 -59.54 -14.59 15.34
N GLY A 696 -59.86 -15.39 16.36
CA GLY A 696 -60.44 -14.92 17.64
C GLY A 696 -61.83 -15.50 17.91
N GLU A 697 -62.52 -14.94 18.90
CA GLU A 697 -63.93 -15.25 19.22
C GLU A 697 -64.87 -14.25 18.54
N ASP A 698 -66.09 -14.68 18.24
CA ASP A 698 -67.12 -13.87 17.58
C ASP A 698 -67.64 -12.73 18.47
N VAL A 699 -67.98 -11.60 17.85
CA VAL A 699 -68.60 -10.45 18.53
C VAL A 699 -70.07 -10.29 18.15
N THR A 700 -70.90 -9.83 19.08
CA THR A 700 -72.35 -9.71 18.88
C THR A 700 -72.90 -8.40 19.43
N ASP A 701 -73.85 -7.78 18.73
CA ASP A 701 -74.63 -6.63 19.22
C ASP A 701 -76.11 -6.80 18.81
N ASP A 702 -77.03 -6.21 19.58
CA ASP A 702 -78.47 -6.32 19.35
C ASP A 702 -79.27 -5.05 19.65
N THR A 703 -80.40 -4.87 18.95
CA THR A 703 -81.19 -3.65 19.06
C THR A 703 -82.66 -3.84 18.68
N ARG A 704 -83.50 -2.90 19.14
CA ARG A 704 -84.97 -2.94 19.01
C ARG A 704 -85.51 -1.65 18.43
N SER A 705 -86.54 -1.75 17.59
CA SER A 705 -87.24 -0.58 17.04
C SER A 705 -88.77 -0.75 17.11
N ARG A 706 -89.49 0.35 17.40
CA ARG A 706 -90.94 0.36 17.71
C ARG A 706 -91.74 1.01 16.59
N ILE A 707 -92.91 0.45 16.26
CA ILE A 707 -93.90 1.10 15.38
C ILE A 707 -95.32 1.02 15.96
N SER A 708 -96.07 2.11 15.88
CA SER A 708 -97.44 2.22 16.39
C SER A 708 -98.46 2.25 15.25
N VAL A 709 -99.41 1.30 15.26
CA VAL A 709 -100.36 1.09 14.16
C VAL A 709 -101.79 1.42 14.57
N GLY A 710 -102.39 2.37 13.83
CA GLY A 710 -103.83 2.62 13.84
C GLY A 710 -104.36 3.41 15.04
N GLN A 711 -103.59 4.35 15.59
CA GLN A 711 -104.12 5.46 16.39
C GLN A 711 -104.35 6.69 15.49
N GLU A 712 -105.50 7.35 15.61
CA GLU A 712 -105.69 8.72 15.11
C GLU A 712 -105.08 9.71 16.11
N GLU A 713 -104.62 10.88 15.64
CA GLU A 713 -104.23 11.98 16.51
C GLU A 713 -105.48 12.67 17.07
N ASP A 714 -105.80 12.42 18.35
CA ASP A 714 -106.86 13.15 19.07
C ASP A 714 -106.44 14.63 19.26
N ASP A 715 -106.82 15.49 18.32
CA ASP A 715 -106.57 16.94 18.25
C ASP A 715 -107.41 17.75 19.28
N ASP A 716 -107.50 17.25 20.52
CA ASP A 716 -108.23 17.87 21.63
C ASP A 716 -107.27 18.09 22.81
N GLY A 717 -107.08 19.35 23.20
CA GLY A 717 -105.90 19.85 23.95
C GLY A 717 -105.79 19.46 25.44
N GLY A 718 -105.88 18.17 25.77
CA GLY A 718 -105.35 17.58 26.99
C GLY A 718 -104.00 16.92 26.72
N LYS A 719 -103.05 17.02 27.66
CA LYS A 719 -101.82 16.20 27.62
C LYS A 719 -102.22 14.72 27.51
N LYS A 720 -101.63 13.98 26.55
CA LYS A 720 -101.38 12.55 26.77
C LYS A 720 -100.54 12.46 28.05
N LEU A 721 -100.86 11.50 28.91
CA LEU A 721 -99.98 11.17 30.03
C LEU A 721 -98.81 10.43 29.39
N ASP A 722 -97.62 11.01 29.52
CA ASP A 722 -96.46 10.62 28.73
C ASP A 722 -96.05 9.16 29.08
N GLU A 723 -95.71 8.34 28.08
CA GLU A 723 -95.30 6.94 28.29
C GLU A 723 -93.80 6.87 28.65
N MET A 724 -93.45 6.07 29.67
CA MET A 724 -92.06 5.88 30.10
C MET A 724 -91.45 4.65 29.44
N TYR A 725 -90.14 4.66 29.24
CA TYR A 725 -89.35 3.53 28.75
C TYR A 725 -88.17 3.27 29.68
N ILE A 726 -87.74 2.01 29.82
CA ILE A 726 -86.57 1.63 30.62
C ILE A 726 -85.47 1.12 29.68
N VAL A 727 -84.31 1.78 29.69
CA VAL A 727 -83.13 1.35 28.94
C VAL A 727 -82.09 0.80 29.91
N VAL A 728 -81.51 -0.37 29.58
CA VAL A 728 -80.38 -0.95 30.31
C VAL A 728 -79.10 -0.43 29.66
N SER A 729 -78.31 0.38 30.36
CA SER A 729 -77.12 1.01 29.78
C SER A 729 -75.89 0.09 29.71
N THR A 730 -75.86 -0.99 30.51
CA THR A 730 -74.78 -2.00 30.52
C THR A 730 -75.29 -3.42 30.82
N PRO A 731 -75.24 -4.36 29.87
CA PRO A 731 -75.58 -5.76 30.12
C PRO A 731 -74.32 -6.63 30.37
N ARG A 732 -73.88 -6.82 31.62
CA ARG A 732 -72.90 -7.88 31.97
C ARG A 732 -72.89 -8.30 33.45
N LEU A 733 -73.02 -9.62 33.65
CA LEU A 733 -72.71 -10.42 34.85
C LEU A 733 -73.53 -10.18 36.15
N VAL A 734 -73.66 -11.27 36.91
CA VAL A 734 -74.25 -11.28 38.27
C VAL A 734 -73.26 -10.65 39.27
N TYR A 735 -73.77 -9.98 40.31
CA TYR A 735 -72.99 -9.29 41.35
C TYR A 735 -72.19 -8.06 40.90
N GLN A 736 -72.47 -7.48 39.72
CA GLN A 736 -72.06 -6.12 39.36
C GLN A 736 -73.24 -5.15 39.38
N GLU A 737 -72.95 -3.85 39.38
CA GLU A 737 -73.96 -2.79 39.35
C GLU A 737 -74.56 -2.64 37.93
N VAL A 738 -75.87 -2.85 37.81
CA VAL A 738 -76.67 -2.63 36.60
C VAL A 738 -77.42 -1.31 36.76
N THR A 739 -77.25 -0.40 35.81
CA THR A 739 -77.97 0.87 35.74
C THR A 739 -79.13 0.78 34.75
N LEU A 740 -80.31 1.23 35.20
CA LEU A 740 -81.53 1.37 34.42
C LEU A 740 -81.85 2.85 34.28
N THR A 741 -82.03 3.33 33.05
CA THR A 741 -82.37 4.74 32.76
C THR A 741 -83.82 4.83 32.29
N VAL A 742 -84.63 5.61 33.01
CA VAL A 742 -86.06 5.82 32.71
C VAL A 742 -86.22 7.14 31.94
N MET A 743 -86.83 7.09 30.77
CA MET A 743 -86.93 8.23 29.83
C MET A 743 -88.34 8.38 29.22
N GLU A 744 -88.66 9.59 28.75
CA GLU A 744 -89.83 9.86 27.90
C GLU A 744 -89.59 9.39 26.45
N GLU A 745 -90.64 9.35 25.63
CA GLU A 745 -90.56 8.91 24.22
C GLU A 745 -89.63 9.78 23.33
N ASP A 746 -89.26 10.98 23.80
CA ASP A 746 -88.27 11.86 23.15
C ASP A 746 -86.84 11.74 23.71
N SER A 747 -86.59 10.74 24.57
CA SER A 747 -85.33 10.52 25.32
C SER A 747 -85.02 11.55 26.43
N THR A 748 -85.98 12.37 26.86
CA THR A 748 -85.83 13.21 28.06
C THR A 748 -85.78 12.34 29.33
N PRO A 749 -84.75 12.46 30.21
CA PRO A 749 -84.67 11.62 31.40
C PRO A 749 -85.69 11.95 32.50
N ILE A 750 -86.33 10.91 33.05
CA ILE A 750 -87.40 11.01 34.04
C ILE A 750 -86.83 10.80 35.45
N SER A 751 -86.42 11.88 36.09
CA SER A 751 -86.01 11.87 37.51
C SER A 751 -87.20 11.64 38.47
N ASN A 752 -86.95 11.02 39.63
CA ASN A 752 -87.96 10.71 40.65
C ASN A 752 -89.13 9.85 40.12
N ALA A 753 -88.83 8.80 39.34
CA ALA A 753 -89.74 7.69 39.03
C ALA A 753 -89.43 6.52 39.96
N GLU A 754 -90.44 5.87 40.55
CA GLU A 754 -90.24 4.69 41.41
C GLU A 754 -90.05 3.45 40.53
N VAL A 755 -88.87 2.85 40.57
CA VAL A 755 -88.56 1.63 39.81
C VAL A 755 -88.71 0.40 40.69
N LYS A 756 -89.26 -0.67 40.11
CA LYS A 756 -89.60 -1.94 40.77
C LYS A 756 -89.09 -3.08 39.90
N ILE A 757 -88.49 -4.11 40.49
CA ILE A 757 -87.87 -5.21 39.76
C ILE A 757 -88.38 -6.55 40.30
N LYS A 758 -88.74 -7.47 39.40
CA LYS A 758 -89.20 -8.84 39.68
C LYS A 758 -88.31 -9.84 38.94
N THR A 759 -87.87 -10.90 39.62
CA THR A 759 -87.22 -12.06 39.00
C THR A 759 -88.18 -13.24 38.91
N ASP A 760 -88.09 -14.02 37.83
CA ASP A 760 -88.83 -15.29 37.66
C ASP A 760 -87.96 -16.54 37.89
N ALA A 761 -86.93 -16.41 38.74
CA ALA A 761 -86.16 -17.52 39.26
C ALA A 761 -87.06 -18.58 39.95
N PRO A 762 -86.87 -19.89 39.68
CA PRO A 762 -87.80 -20.94 40.11
C PRO A 762 -87.81 -21.18 41.62
N GLY A 763 -88.75 -20.51 42.30
CA GLY A 763 -89.02 -20.64 43.73
C GLY A 763 -89.01 -19.32 44.52
N TYR A 764 -88.54 -18.22 43.93
CA TYR A 764 -88.31 -16.94 44.61
C TYR A 764 -88.83 -15.74 43.81
N THR A 765 -90.14 -15.70 43.55
CA THR A 765 -90.79 -14.56 42.88
C THR A 765 -91.19 -13.48 43.89
N TYR A 766 -90.37 -12.44 44.01
CA TYR A 766 -90.65 -11.25 44.83
C TYR A 766 -90.31 -9.97 44.06
N TRP A 767 -91.00 -8.88 44.38
CA TRP A 767 -90.67 -7.54 43.91
C TRP A 767 -89.65 -6.89 44.86
N TYR A 768 -88.59 -6.34 44.29
CA TYR A 768 -87.62 -5.47 44.97
C TYR A 768 -87.74 -4.04 44.44
N HIS A 769 -87.47 -3.06 45.30
CA HIS A 769 -87.56 -1.63 44.98
C HIS A 769 -86.15 -1.04 45.07
N PRO A 770 -85.39 -0.94 43.96
CA PRO A 770 -84.03 -0.37 43.98
C PRO A 770 -84.01 1.11 44.39
N GLY A 771 -85.03 1.89 44.01
CA GLY A 771 -85.16 3.29 44.45
C GLY A 771 -86.03 4.13 43.53
N GLU A 772 -85.96 5.45 43.75
CA GLU A 772 -86.39 6.46 42.79
C GLU A 772 -85.20 6.90 41.92
N THR A 773 -85.46 7.24 40.66
CA THR A 773 -84.41 7.67 39.70
C THR A 773 -83.76 9.01 40.06
N ASN A 774 -82.47 9.15 39.75
CA ASN A 774 -81.66 10.34 39.97
C ASN A 774 -82.05 11.50 39.02
N SER A 775 -81.32 12.62 39.07
CA SER A 775 -81.54 13.80 38.20
C SER A 775 -81.53 13.49 36.70
N ASP A 776 -80.81 12.45 36.32
CA ASP A 776 -80.42 12.06 34.97
C ASP A 776 -81.20 10.81 34.51
N GLY A 777 -82.29 10.48 35.23
CA GLY A 777 -83.23 9.40 34.93
C GLY A 777 -82.79 8.01 35.39
N GLU A 778 -81.65 7.88 36.05
CA GLU A 778 -81.03 6.57 36.33
C GLU A 778 -81.34 6.02 37.73
N VAL A 779 -81.44 4.69 37.83
CA VAL A 779 -81.37 3.96 39.10
C VAL A 779 -80.46 2.74 38.94
N THR A 780 -79.62 2.49 39.94
CA THR A 780 -78.62 1.42 39.90
C THR A 780 -78.93 0.36 40.97
N PHE A 781 -78.74 -0.92 40.64
CA PHE A 781 -78.93 -2.04 41.55
C PHE A 781 -77.98 -3.20 41.23
N VAL A 782 -77.85 -4.17 42.13
CA VAL A 782 -77.03 -5.37 41.92
C VAL A 782 -77.94 -6.60 41.76
N PRO A 783 -77.84 -7.39 40.67
CA PRO A 783 -78.60 -8.63 40.52
C PRO A 783 -78.08 -9.75 41.45
N ASP A 784 -78.98 -10.33 42.25
CA ASP A 784 -78.69 -11.45 43.16
C ASP A 784 -78.47 -12.81 42.45
N TYR A 785 -79.00 -12.99 41.23
CA TYR A 785 -79.05 -14.28 40.51
C TYR A 785 -78.90 -14.10 38.98
N ALA A 786 -78.48 -15.15 38.28
CA ALA A 786 -78.63 -15.25 36.82
C ALA A 786 -80.04 -15.73 36.47
N ALA A 787 -80.90 -14.81 36.05
CA ALA A 787 -82.28 -15.08 35.62
C ALA A 787 -82.80 -13.93 34.74
N PRO A 788 -83.93 -14.10 34.04
CA PRO A 788 -84.71 -12.99 33.54
C PRO A 788 -85.24 -12.12 34.69
N TYR A 789 -85.14 -10.81 34.49
CA TYR A 789 -85.65 -9.77 35.36
C TYR A 789 -86.61 -8.88 34.57
N TYR A 790 -87.72 -8.55 35.22
CA TYR A 790 -88.73 -7.61 34.74
C TYR A 790 -88.59 -6.33 35.55
N ALA A 791 -88.21 -5.23 34.90
CA ALA A 791 -88.27 -3.90 35.50
C ALA A 791 -89.61 -3.23 35.14
N THR A 792 -90.17 -2.48 36.09
CA THR A 792 -91.28 -1.57 35.85
C THR A 792 -90.99 -0.22 36.50
N ALA A 793 -91.57 0.85 35.96
CA ALA A 793 -91.42 2.20 36.51
C ALA A 793 -92.78 2.87 36.65
N GLU A 794 -93.03 3.49 37.80
CA GLU A 794 -94.26 4.23 38.10
C GLU A 794 -93.94 5.67 38.51
N LYS A 795 -94.65 6.65 37.93
CA LYS A 795 -94.57 8.06 38.33
C LYS A 795 -95.94 8.74 38.21
N SER A 796 -96.27 9.58 39.19
CA SER A 796 -97.58 10.23 39.30
C SER A 796 -97.85 11.23 38.16
N GLY A 797 -98.42 10.73 37.05
CA GLY A 797 -98.71 11.50 35.84
C GLY A 797 -98.28 10.82 34.53
N TYR A 798 -97.71 9.62 34.61
CA TYR A 798 -97.22 8.81 33.49
C TYR A 798 -97.89 7.42 33.52
N TYR A 799 -97.77 6.65 32.45
CA TYR A 799 -98.17 5.23 32.45
C TYR A 799 -97.03 4.32 32.95
N ASP A 800 -97.41 3.17 33.50
CA ASP A 800 -96.53 2.13 34.04
C ASP A 800 -95.85 1.35 32.91
N SER A 801 -94.52 1.40 32.84
CA SER A 801 -93.71 0.73 31.81
C SER A 801 -93.26 -0.66 32.29
N HIS A 802 -92.99 -1.59 31.37
CA HIS A 802 -92.58 -2.97 31.71
C HIS A 802 -91.56 -3.48 30.67
N ASP A 803 -90.33 -3.75 31.10
CA ASP A 803 -89.25 -4.24 30.24
C ASP A 803 -88.60 -5.52 30.83
N GLU A 804 -88.32 -6.51 29.96
CA GLU A 804 -87.63 -7.76 30.32
C GLU A 804 -86.18 -7.73 29.82
N PHE A 805 -85.24 -8.01 30.74
CA PHE A 805 -83.82 -8.17 30.46
C PHE A 805 -83.29 -9.44 31.14
N SER A 806 -82.23 -10.05 30.60
CA SER A 806 -81.64 -11.27 31.16
C SER A 806 -80.16 -11.10 31.46
N VAL A 807 -79.71 -11.65 32.58
CA VAL A 807 -78.29 -11.70 32.96
C VAL A 807 -77.76 -13.10 32.68
N SER A 808 -76.70 -13.21 31.90
CA SER A 808 -76.10 -14.49 31.50
C SER A 808 -75.49 -15.25 32.68
N GLU A 809 -75.54 -16.59 32.62
CA GLU A 809 -75.01 -17.45 33.70
C GLU A 809 -73.49 -17.32 33.84
N PRO A 810 -72.96 -17.07 35.06
CA PRO A 810 -71.54 -17.24 35.33
C PRO A 810 -71.20 -18.74 35.38
N LYS A 811 -70.45 -19.23 34.38
CA LYS A 811 -69.82 -20.57 34.42
C LYS A 811 -68.68 -20.58 35.45
N GLY A 812 -69.04 -20.64 36.73
CA GLY A 812 -68.09 -20.85 37.82
C GLY A 812 -68.13 -22.27 38.36
N GLU A 813 -66.98 -22.79 38.77
CA GLU A 813 -66.93 -23.55 40.02
C GLU A 813 -65.70 -23.11 40.83
N CYS A 814 -65.95 -22.36 41.90
CA CYS A 814 -64.92 -21.81 42.78
C CYS A 814 -64.57 -22.81 43.90
N THR A 815 -63.38 -22.66 44.49
CA THR A 815 -63.07 -22.62 45.96
C THR A 815 -61.56 -22.87 46.17
N VAL A 816 -60.90 -22.40 47.24
CA VAL A 816 -61.34 -22.23 48.64
C VAL A 816 -60.88 -20.88 49.25
N ASN A 817 -61.76 -20.35 50.11
CA ASN A 817 -61.66 -19.42 51.25
C ASN A 817 -60.25 -19.03 51.82
N GLN A 818 -60.05 -17.98 52.64
CA GLN A 818 -60.98 -17.41 53.63
C GLN A 818 -60.59 -16.02 54.22
N ASP A 819 -61.60 -15.21 54.56
CA ASP A 819 -61.77 -14.19 55.63
C ASP A 819 -60.65 -13.22 56.13
N CYS A 820 -61.15 -12.05 56.58
CA CYS A 820 -60.71 -11.21 57.73
C CYS A 820 -59.59 -10.15 57.63
N TYR A 821 -60.01 -8.88 57.79
CA TYR A 821 -59.75 -7.96 58.92
C TYR A 821 -58.33 -7.74 59.53
N ASP A 822 -58.14 -6.52 60.05
CA ASP A 822 -56.95 -6.00 60.75
C ASP A 822 -56.35 -6.87 61.88
N MET A 823 -55.06 -6.58 62.16
CA MET A 823 -54.26 -6.74 63.40
C MET A 823 -53.20 -7.85 63.51
N TYR A 824 -51.98 -7.38 63.87
CA TYR A 824 -50.98 -7.99 64.76
C TYR A 824 -50.18 -9.25 64.33
N ASN A 825 -48.94 -8.97 63.92
CA ASN A 825 -47.69 -9.34 64.61
C ASN A 825 -47.21 -10.82 64.81
N ASP A 826 -45.93 -10.97 64.44
CA ASP A 826 -44.82 -11.57 65.21
C ASP A 826 -44.30 -13.01 64.98
N CYS A 827 -43.28 -13.06 64.12
CA CYS A 827 -41.87 -13.34 64.48
C CYS A 827 -41.40 -14.74 64.93
N PHE A 828 -40.43 -15.26 64.16
CA PHE A 828 -39.10 -15.67 64.68
C PHE A 828 -38.03 -15.01 63.79
N PHE A 829 -37.24 -14.03 64.25
CA PHE A 829 -36.02 -14.13 65.12
C PHE A 829 -34.81 -14.83 64.45
N CYS A 830 -33.56 -14.34 64.53
CA CYS A 830 -33.00 -13.28 65.39
C CYS A 830 -31.70 -12.62 64.87
N ASN A 831 -31.62 -11.28 64.87
CA ASN A 831 -30.51 -10.39 65.32
C ASN A 831 -30.56 -9.05 64.53
N GLN A 832 -31.01 -7.93 65.13
CA GLN A 832 -30.31 -7.01 66.08
C GLN A 832 -29.61 -5.84 65.34
N VAL A 833 -29.70 -4.55 65.72
CA VAL A 833 -30.12 -3.90 67.00
C VAL A 833 -30.79 -2.51 66.74
N ASP A 834 -31.82 -2.13 67.53
CA ASP A 834 -32.29 -0.78 67.95
C ASP A 834 -32.60 0.36 66.91
N HIS A 835 -33.84 0.87 66.80
CA HIS A 835 -34.55 1.89 67.65
C HIS A 835 -34.08 3.34 67.41
N MET A 836 -34.86 4.44 67.50
CA MET A 836 -36.29 4.80 67.57
C MET A 836 -36.33 6.31 67.95
N CYS A 837 -37.43 7.01 67.61
CA CYS A 837 -38.00 8.16 68.34
C CYS A 837 -37.20 9.46 68.58
N SER A 838 -37.86 10.56 68.24
CA SER A 838 -37.42 11.94 68.49
C SER A 838 -37.62 12.40 69.94
N LEU A 839 -36.72 13.28 70.42
CA LEU A 839 -37.03 14.22 71.50
C LEU A 839 -36.20 15.51 71.36
N LYS A 840 -36.88 16.66 71.43
CA LYS A 840 -36.24 17.99 71.42
C LYS A 840 -35.44 18.21 72.72
N LYS A 841 -34.32 18.94 72.66
CA LYS A 841 -34.23 20.35 73.12
C LYS A 841 -32.78 20.86 73.26
N GLY A 842 -32.38 21.73 72.33
CA GLY A 842 -31.24 22.67 72.38
C GLY A 842 -31.63 23.90 71.55
N ALA A 843 -31.00 25.06 71.77
CA ALA A 843 -31.52 26.33 71.23
C ALA A 843 -30.40 27.32 70.83
N GLU A 844 -30.73 28.19 69.85
CA GLU A 844 -30.07 29.45 69.45
C GLU A 844 -28.65 29.29 68.83
N CYS A 845 -28.28 29.95 67.72
CA CYS A 845 -28.99 30.83 66.78
C CYS A 845 -28.23 30.95 65.43
N GLY A 846 -28.92 31.13 64.29
CA GLY A 846 -28.31 31.43 62.97
C GLY A 846 -29.24 31.17 61.78
N PHE A 847 -29.69 32.24 61.11
CA PHE A 847 -30.62 32.31 59.95
C PHE A 847 -29.82 32.40 58.62
N ASP A 848 -30.31 32.21 57.37
CA ASP A 848 -31.65 32.01 56.75
C ASP A 848 -31.48 31.22 55.41
N GLU A 849 -32.40 30.34 54.96
CA GLU A 849 -33.60 30.54 54.07
C GLU A 849 -33.31 30.97 52.59
N ASP A 850 -33.96 30.43 51.54
CA ASP A 850 -34.73 29.17 51.37
C ASP A 850 -34.92 28.77 49.86
N CYS A 851 -35.85 27.83 49.57
CA CYS A 851 -36.07 27.01 48.37
C CYS A 851 -36.62 27.63 47.06
N GLN A 852 -36.31 26.91 45.95
CA GLN A 852 -37.12 26.56 44.75
C GLN A 852 -38.00 27.61 44.00
N GLY A 853 -37.92 27.57 42.65
CA GLY A 853 -39.10 27.16 41.85
C GLY A 853 -39.65 28.09 40.73
N TYR A 854 -39.61 27.59 39.49
CA TYR A 854 -40.65 27.67 38.43
C TYR A 854 -41.08 29.02 37.76
N THR A 855 -40.79 29.11 36.46
CA THR A 855 -41.67 29.60 35.35
C THR A 855 -41.87 31.15 35.18
N PRO A 856 -42.66 31.66 34.18
CA PRO A 856 -42.08 31.95 32.85
C PRO A 856 -42.56 33.26 32.14
N GLU A 857 -41.75 33.82 31.23
CA GLU A 857 -42.15 34.64 30.06
C GLU A 857 -40.88 34.88 29.21
N LYS A 858 -40.80 34.83 27.87
CA LYS A 858 -41.74 35.01 26.75
C LYS A 858 -42.16 36.47 26.50
N VAL A 859 -41.44 37.15 25.61
CA VAL A 859 -41.97 37.90 24.43
C VAL A 859 -40.82 38.56 23.66
N ASP A 860 -40.88 38.47 22.32
CA ASP A 860 -39.99 39.18 21.38
C ASP A 860 -40.28 40.67 21.27
N LYS A 861 -39.31 41.44 20.73
CA LYS A 861 -39.48 42.80 20.14
C LYS A 861 -39.88 43.88 21.16
N GLU A 862 -39.71 45.19 20.96
CA GLU A 862 -39.01 46.10 20.03
C GLU A 862 -38.85 47.41 20.90
N THR A 863 -38.00 48.42 20.70
CA THR A 863 -37.39 49.00 19.50
C THR A 863 -36.23 49.93 19.92
N THR A 864 -35.31 50.20 18.99
CA THR A 864 -34.40 51.37 18.89
C THR A 864 -34.48 52.49 19.96
N GLY A 865 -33.33 52.82 20.58
CA GLY A 865 -33.15 54.07 21.33
C GLY A 865 -31.70 54.33 21.78
N GLY A 866 -30.97 55.19 21.06
CA GLY A 866 -29.77 55.88 21.55
C GLY A 866 -30.04 57.39 21.70
N PRO A 867 -29.03 58.25 21.95
CA PRO A 867 -27.58 57.96 22.11
C PRO A 867 -26.95 58.60 23.38
N SER A 868 -25.61 58.52 23.49
CA SER A 868 -24.71 59.26 24.44
C SER A 868 -24.89 58.95 25.95
N GLU A 869 -23.88 59.09 26.82
CA GLU A 869 -22.66 59.92 26.82
C GLU A 869 -21.36 59.15 27.21
N ASP A 870 -20.21 59.78 26.97
CA ASP A 870 -18.84 59.35 27.32
C ASP A 870 -18.33 59.94 28.67
N GLU A 871 -17.04 59.70 28.98
CA GLU A 871 -16.21 60.25 30.07
C GLU A 871 -16.45 59.66 31.49
N TYR A 872 -15.44 59.17 32.22
CA TYR A 872 -14.35 59.97 32.81
C TYR A 872 -13.07 59.14 33.12
N THR A 873 -11.93 59.58 32.56
CA THR A 873 -10.56 59.82 33.14
C THR A 873 -10.15 59.21 34.50
N ASP A 874 -8.87 59.00 34.87
CA ASP A 874 -7.51 59.02 34.24
C ASP A 874 -6.47 58.74 35.38
N GLY A 875 -5.20 58.42 35.07
CA GLY A 875 -4.06 58.60 36.00
C GLY A 875 -3.01 57.46 36.05
N GLY A 876 -1.87 57.64 35.35
CA GLY A 876 -0.70 56.73 35.37
C GLY A 876 0.28 56.95 36.56
N PRO A 877 1.65 56.89 36.40
CA PRO A 877 2.40 57.08 35.14
C PRO A 877 3.75 56.27 34.95
N THR A 878 4.39 56.40 33.76
CA THR A 878 5.85 56.24 33.43
C THR A 878 6.54 54.84 33.55
N ILE A 879 7.55 54.39 32.76
CA ILE A 879 8.28 54.86 31.53
C ILE A 879 9.11 53.71 30.88
N GLU A 880 9.46 53.83 29.58
CA GLU A 880 10.56 53.15 28.78
C GLU A 880 10.63 51.61 28.51
N ASP A 881 10.31 51.25 27.26
CA ASP A 881 11.20 50.68 26.19
C ASP A 881 11.56 49.15 26.04
N LYS A 882 11.61 48.73 24.75
CA LYS A 882 12.29 47.59 24.06
C LYS A 882 11.78 46.12 23.98
N THR A 883 11.51 45.72 22.71
CA THR A 883 11.84 44.46 21.97
C THR A 883 11.26 43.09 22.42
N GLU A 884 10.92 42.12 21.54
CA GLU A 884 11.09 41.98 20.08
C GLU A 884 10.05 41.01 19.42
N TYR A 885 9.76 41.23 18.12
CA TYR A 885 9.38 40.34 16.98
C TYR A 885 8.92 38.85 17.19
N THR A 886 8.16 38.19 16.30
CA THR A 886 6.87 38.43 15.55
C THR A 886 6.59 37.24 14.61
N ASP A 887 5.32 36.92 14.36
CA ASP A 887 4.86 35.95 13.32
C ASP A 887 4.85 36.53 11.90
N GLY A 888 4.66 35.64 10.90
CA GLY A 888 4.21 35.94 9.54
C GLY A 888 4.03 34.65 8.71
N GLU A 889 3.17 34.58 7.70
CA GLU A 889 2.09 35.49 7.28
C GLU A 889 1.10 34.70 6.37
N ALA A 890 -0.04 35.27 5.95
CA ALA A 890 -1.08 34.55 5.20
C ALA A 890 -1.72 35.34 4.04
N THR A 891 -2.39 34.61 3.15
CA THR A 891 -3.00 35.04 1.86
C THR A 891 -4.07 36.14 1.97
N ASN A 892 -4.32 36.84 0.85
CA ASN A 892 -5.30 37.92 0.75
C ASN A 892 -6.16 37.79 -0.54
N ALA A 893 -7.40 38.29 -0.54
CA ALA A 893 -8.30 38.24 -1.71
C ALA A 893 -9.28 39.45 -1.82
N ASP A 894 -9.05 40.25 -2.86
CA ASP A 894 -9.99 40.88 -3.81
C ASP A 894 -11.15 41.88 -3.44
N GLU A 895 -11.57 42.57 -4.51
CA GLU A 895 -12.81 43.34 -4.81
C GLU A 895 -13.08 44.81 -4.31
N ILE A 896 -13.00 45.74 -5.30
CA ILE A 896 -14.08 46.66 -5.78
C ILE A 896 -14.28 48.11 -5.22
N LEU A 897 -13.79 49.06 -6.04
CA LEU A 897 -14.39 50.31 -6.62
C LEU A 897 -14.81 51.60 -5.82
N ASP A 898 -14.20 52.70 -6.31
CA ASP A 898 -14.77 53.99 -6.76
C ASP A 898 -14.77 55.31 -5.90
N LYS A 899 -13.86 56.21 -6.32
CA LYS A 899 -14.04 57.65 -6.70
C LYS A 899 -13.80 58.86 -5.73
N GLU A 900 -13.02 59.80 -6.31
CA GLU A 900 -13.07 61.29 -6.19
C GLU A 900 -12.54 62.02 -4.92
N ASN A 901 -11.79 63.16 -4.99
CA ASN A 901 -11.11 63.87 -6.10
C ASN A 901 -10.13 64.99 -5.62
N TYR A 902 -9.07 65.32 -6.41
CA TYR A 902 -8.14 66.51 -6.29
C TYR A 902 -7.28 66.67 -4.99
N ALA A 903 -6.32 67.62 -4.81
CA ALA A 903 -5.19 68.22 -5.59
C ALA A 903 -4.58 69.43 -4.76
N CYS A 904 -3.37 70.03 -4.91
CA CYS A 904 -2.01 69.76 -5.46
C CYS A 904 -1.06 70.94 -5.02
N ILE A 905 0.19 71.05 -5.57
CA ILE A 905 1.19 72.18 -5.48
C ILE A 905 2.01 72.22 -4.15
N ASP A 906 3.33 72.49 -4.11
CA ASP A 906 4.22 73.40 -4.90
C ASP A 906 5.63 72.83 -5.28
N CYS A 907 6.45 73.60 -6.03
CA CYS A 907 7.56 73.14 -6.89
C CYS A 907 8.99 73.69 -6.55
N GLN A 908 10.05 73.21 -7.24
CA GLN A 908 11.12 73.98 -7.96
C GLN A 908 12.20 73.04 -8.60
N CYS A 909 12.68 73.34 -9.83
CA CYS A 909 13.56 72.53 -10.73
C CYS A 909 14.47 73.47 -11.58
N THR A 910 15.51 73.12 -12.37
CA THR A 910 16.48 71.99 -12.59
C THR A 910 17.75 72.62 -13.28
N PRO A 911 18.93 71.96 -13.36
CA PRO A 911 19.43 71.44 -14.68
C PRO A 911 20.42 70.24 -14.59
N VAL A 912 20.85 69.56 -15.65
CA VAL A 912 20.61 69.69 -17.13
C VAL A 912 19.98 68.38 -17.64
N GLU A 913 19.21 68.48 -18.71
CA GLU A 913 18.56 67.39 -19.46
C GLU A 913 18.96 67.56 -20.94
N CYS A 914 19.27 66.49 -21.71
CA CYS A 914 19.00 66.52 -23.17
C CYS A 914 17.53 66.18 -23.38
N LEU A 915 16.84 66.86 -24.31
CA LEU A 915 15.38 66.72 -24.48
C LEU A 915 14.97 66.38 -25.92
N THR A 916 15.86 66.62 -26.88
CA THR A 916 15.74 66.26 -28.30
C THR A 916 17.13 66.03 -28.89
N ASP A 917 17.24 65.25 -29.96
CA ASP A 917 18.52 64.94 -30.61
C ASP A 917 19.19 66.19 -31.24
N ASP A 918 18.38 67.21 -31.56
CA ASP A 918 18.83 68.57 -31.95
C ASP A 918 19.70 69.25 -30.86
N ASP A 919 19.73 68.74 -29.61
CA ASP A 919 20.57 69.24 -28.51
C ASP A 919 21.96 68.55 -28.41
N CYS A 920 22.20 67.44 -29.15
CA CYS A 920 23.46 66.69 -29.17
C CYS A 920 24.39 67.10 -30.34
N GLU A 921 25.64 66.63 -30.38
CA GLU A 921 26.56 66.90 -31.51
C GLU A 921 26.26 65.98 -32.72
N GLU A 922 26.60 66.43 -33.94
CA GLU A 922 26.26 65.78 -35.21
C GLU A 922 26.86 64.35 -35.32
N GLY A 923 26.04 63.33 -35.01
CA GLY A 923 26.46 61.93 -34.85
C GLY A 923 26.20 61.32 -33.45
N GLN A 924 25.32 61.92 -32.65
CA GLN A 924 24.88 61.42 -31.34
C GLN A 924 23.36 61.56 -31.18
N GLU A 925 22.72 60.64 -30.45
CA GLU A 925 21.29 60.69 -30.10
C GLU A 925 21.09 60.85 -28.59
N CYS A 926 19.92 61.32 -28.18
CA CYS A 926 19.58 61.64 -26.79
C CYS A 926 18.76 60.51 -26.14
N ILE A 927 19.36 59.78 -25.19
CA ILE A 927 18.72 58.65 -24.50
C ILE A 927 18.84 58.86 -22.98
N ASP A 928 17.73 58.69 -22.25
CA ASP A 928 17.63 58.90 -20.79
C ASP A 928 18.31 60.19 -20.27
N TYR A 929 18.16 61.26 -21.05
CA TYR A 929 18.66 62.61 -20.80
C TYR A 929 20.19 62.81 -20.91
N GLU A 930 20.95 61.82 -21.42
CA GLU A 930 22.37 61.93 -21.80
C GLU A 930 22.59 61.67 -23.32
N CYS A 931 23.58 62.34 -23.93
CA CYS A 931 23.92 62.14 -25.35
C CYS A 931 24.92 60.98 -25.53
N VAL A 932 24.59 60.00 -26.37
CA VAL A 932 25.43 58.83 -26.67
C VAL A 932 25.73 58.77 -28.18
N GLY A 933 26.90 58.26 -28.58
CA GLY A 933 27.32 58.16 -29.98
C GLY A 933 27.69 56.74 -30.40
N GLU A 934 27.41 56.39 -31.65
CA GLU A 934 27.64 55.06 -32.23
C GLU A 934 29.11 54.80 -32.60
N PRO A 935 29.58 53.54 -32.51
CA PRO A 935 30.67 53.00 -33.33
C PRO A 935 30.13 52.48 -34.68
N GLU A 936 30.89 52.69 -35.76
CA GLU A 936 30.58 52.13 -37.10
C GLU A 936 30.74 50.60 -37.16
N GLU A 937 30.08 49.97 -38.13
CA GLU A 937 30.04 48.52 -38.40
C GLU A 937 31.44 47.83 -38.45
N GLU A 938 31.70 46.90 -37.53
CA GLU A 938 32.54 45.72 -37.82
C GLU A 938 31.62 44.50 -37.88
N GLY A 939 31.42 43.98 -39.10
CA GLY A 939 30.67 42.74 -39.32
C GLY A 939 31.40 41.51 -38.76
N CYS A 940 30.63 40.51 -38.37
CA CYS A 940 31.14 39.30 -37.73
C CYS A 940 32.05 38.48 -38.68
N THR A 941 32.94 37.68 -38.11
CA THR A 941 33.82 36.76 -38.86
C THR A 941 33.76 35.31 -38.39
N SER A 942 33.11 35.07 -37.26
CA SER A 942 32.90 33.80 -36.59
C SER A 942 31.74 33.93 -35.59
N ASP A 943 31.11 32.82 -35.21
CA ASP A 943 29.92 32.85 -34.32
C ASP A 943 30.26 33.36 -32.90
N SER A 944 31.54 33.33 -32.50
CA SER A 944 32.04 33.95 -31.27
C SER A 944 32.09 35.49 -31.30
N ASP A 945 31.81 36.10 -32.44
CA ASP A 945 31.70 37.56 -32.60
C ASP A 945 30.23 38.05 -32.41
N CYS A 946 29.27 37.13 -32.26
CA CYS A 946 27.83 37.40 -32.15
C CYS A 946 27.26 37.15 -30.73
N ALA A 947 25.97 37.46 -30.51
CA ALA A 947 25.28 37.16 -29.25
C ALA A 947 25.11 35.64 -29.01
N SER A 948 24.84 35.24 -27.77
CA SER A 948 24.68 33.83 -27.36
C SER A 948 23.49 33.10 -28.01
N ASP A 949 22.65 33.83 -28.74
CA ASP A 949 21.44 33.41 -29.45
C ASP A 949 21.50 33.70 -30.97
N GLU A 950 22.64 34.20 -31.47
CA GLU A 950 22.87 34.60 -32.87
C GLU A 950 24.10 33.90 -33.48
N TYR A 951 24.04 33.48 -34.74
CA TYR A 951 25.20 32.95 -35.48
C TYR A 951 25.70 33.96 -36.52
N CYS A 952 26.95 33.84 -36.97
CA CYS A 952 27.52 34.74 -37.97
C CYS A 952 27.23 34.24 -39.39
N ASN A 953 26.42 34.95 -40.17
CA ASN A 953 26.14 34.55 -41.55
C ASN A 953 27.36 34.90 -42.46
N PRO A 954 28.04 33.90 -43.05
CA PRO A 954 29.29 34.12 -43.79
C PRO A 954 29.11 34.71 -45.19
N ASP A 955 27.87 34.79 -45.72
CA ASP A 955 27.57 35.42 -47.02
C ASP A 955 27.17 36.91 -46.87
N THR A 956 26.75 37.36 -45.68
CA THR A 956 26.38 38.76 -45.38
C THR A 956 27.41 39.47 -44.50
N GLY A 957 27.96 38.79 -43.49
CA GLY A 957 28.81 39.39 -42.44
C GLY A 957 28.02 40.00 -41.28
N GLU A 958 26.72 39.69 -41.19
CA GLU A 958 25.81 40.13 -40.13
C GLU A 958 25.50 38.96 -39.18
N CYS A 959 25.28 39.25 -37.89
CA CYS A 959 24.78 38.27 -36.93
C CYS A 959 23.28 38.05 -37.17
N GLU A 960 22.86 36.80 -37.27
CA GLU A 960 21.47 36.42 -37.58
C GLU A 960 20.91 35.47 -36.52
N GLN A 961 19.67 35.71 -36.10
CA GLN A 961 18.92 34.80 -35.23
C GLN A 961 18.27 33.67 -36.05
N VAL A 962 18.28 32.44 -35.51
CA VAL A 962 17.56 31.30 -36.09
C VAL A 962 16.34 30.97 -35.22
N GLU A 963 15.14 31.28 -35.71
CA GLU A 963 13.90 30.74 -35.15
C GLU A 963 13.82 29.24 -35.45
N CYS A 964 13.92 28.39 -34.42
CA CYS A 964 13.53 26.98 -34.54
C CYS A 964 12.00 26.89 -34.71
N PRO A 965 11.44 25.85 -35.35
CA PRO A 965 9.99 25.79 -35.65
C PRO A 965 9.04 25.92 -34.45
N CYS A 966 9.50 25.61 -33.24
CA CYS A 966 8.76 25.80 -31.99
C CYS A 966 8.84 27.22 -31.39
N GLY A 967 9.46 28.19 -32.07
CA GLY A 967 9.45 29.61 -31.69
C GLY A 967 10.57 30.06 -30.73
N GLN A 968 11.45 29.15 -30.31
CA GLN A 968 12.67 29.47 -29.56
C GLN A 968 13.79 29.91 -30.50
N ILE A 969 14.68 30.80 -30.01
CA ILE A 969 15.81 31.37 -30.76
C ILE A 969 17.12 31.00 -30.06
N ILE A 970 18.03 30.31 -30.77
CA ILE A 970 19.32 29.85 -30.25
C ILE A 970 20.42 29.84 -31.34
N ASN A 971 21.68 29.91 -30.90
CA ASN A 971 22.91 30.03 -31.70
C ASN A 971 23.35 28.72 -32.41
N HIS A 972 22.64 27.60 -32.27
CA HIS A 972 23.13 26.25 -32.68
C HIS A 972 22.09 25.48 -33.51
N GLU A 973 22.51 24.47 -34.30
CA GLU A 973 21.58 23.60 -35.04
C GLU A 973 20.57 22.93 -34.08
N CYS A 974 19.28 23.30 -34.18
CA CYS A 974 18.21 22.90 -33.24
C CYS A 974 18.22 21.38 -32.95
N SER A 975 18.41 20.98 -31.70
CA SER A 975 18.39 19.56 -31.33
C SER A 975 16.95 19.02 -31.30
N PRO A 976 16.67 17.81 -31.83
CA PRO A 976 15.29 17.28 -31.94
C PRO A 976 14.60 17.00 -30.58
N TYR A 977 15.28 17.23 -29.45
CA TYR A 977 14.73 17.04 -28.11
C TYR A 977 14.27 18.35 -27.44
N GLU A 978 14.74 19.52 -27.88
CA GLU A 978 14.60 20.77 -27.09
C GLU A 978 13.18 21.36 -27.16
N CYS A 979 12.48 21.23 -28.30
CA CYS A 979 11.07 21.63 -28.41
C CYS A 979 10.12 20.78 -27.54
N CYS A 980 10.51 19.57 -27.12
CA CYS A 980 9.66 18.72 -26.27
C CYS A 980 9.62 19.17 -24.80
N SER A 981 10.47 20.14 -24.43
CA SER A 981 10.56 20.73 -23.08
C SER A 981 9.95 22.13 -22.96
N ASP A 982 9.29 22.64 -24.01
CA ASP A 982 8.64 23.95 -23.96
C ASP A 982 7.35 23.93 -23.10
N PRO A 983 7.19 24.80 -22.09
CA PRO A 983 6.01 24.82 -21.22
C PRO A 983 4.67 25.04 -21.94
N THR A 984 4.68 25.64 -23.14
CA THR A 984 3.44 25.98 -23.85
C THR A 984 2.68 24.74 -24.34
N CYS A 985 3.33 23.60 -24.58
CA CYS A 985 2.61 22.35 -24.87
C CYS A 985 1.77 21.89 -23.67
N LEU A 986 2.29 22.08 -22.45
CA LEU A 986 1.57 21.78 -21.19
C LEU A 986 0.38 22.73 -20.97
N GLU A 987 0.51 24.02 -21.30
CA GLU A 987 -0.60 24.99 -21.19
C GLU A 987 -1.74 24.73 -22.19
N ILE A 988 -1.45 24.16 -23.36
CA ILE A 988 -2.43 23.94 -24.44
C ILE A 988 -3.13 22.57 -24.32
N TYR A 989 -2.41 21.51 -23.91
CA TYR A 989 -2.92 20.14 -23.91
C TYR A 989 -2.85 19.41 -22.55
N GLY A 990 -2.31 20.05 -21.51
CA GLY A 990 -2.08 19.39 -20.21
C GLY A 990 -1.05 18.27 -20.33
N ASP A 991 -1.26 17.17 -19.60
CA ASP A 991 -0.40 15.97 -19.68
C ASP A 991 -0.66 15.10 -20.93
N ASN A 992 -1.62 15.47 -21.79
CA ASN A 992 -2.23 14.58 -22.79
C ASN A 992 -1.82 14.87 -24.25
N TYR A 993 -0.53 15.07 -24.49
CA TYR A 993 0.09 15.25 -25.81
C TYR A 993 1.31 14.34 -25.98
N TYR A 994 1.79 14.20 -27.23
CA TYR A 994 3.07 13.56 -27.50
C TYR A 994 3.93 14.40 -28.46
N CYS A 995 5.25 14.29 -28.33
CA CYS A 995 6.19 15.10 -29.12
C CYS A 995 6.53 14.38 -30.44
N ASN A 996 6.10 14.92 -31.58
CA ASN A 996 6.33 14.28 -32.88
C ASN A 996 7.71 14.63 -33.45
N LEU A 997 8.71 13.82 -33.05
CA LEU A 997 10.14 13.96 -33.40
C LEU A 997 10.47 13.96 -34.91
N ASN A 998 9.49 13.75 -35.81
CA ASN A 998 9.70 13.83 -37.26
C ASN A 998 9.31 15.20 -37.85
N ILE A 999 8.55 16.01 -37.12
CA ILE A 999 8.08 17.34 -37.56
C ILE A 999 8.37 18.46 -36.54
N HIS A 1000 8.79 18.11 -35.32
CA HIS A 1000 9.14 19.02 -34.22
C HIS A 1000 7.95 19.87 -33.70
N GLU A 1001 6.75 19.29 -33.70
CA GLU A 1001 5.53 19.87 -33.11
C GLU A 1001 4.95 18.94 -32.03
N CYS A 1002 4.22 19.51 -31.06
CA CYS A 1002 3.43 18.77 -30.06
C CYS A 1002 2.04 18.47 -30.62
N GLU A 1003 1.70 17.19 -30.78
CA GLU A 1003 0.38 16.76 -31.26
C GLU A 1003 -0.48 16.22 -30.11
N PRO A 1004 -1.79 16.55 -30.05
CA PRO A 1004 -2.71 15.97 -29.08
C PRO A 1004 -2.94 14.49 -29.38
N VAL A 1005 -3.19 13.69 -28.35
CA VAL A 1005 -3.64 12.31 -28.51
C VAL A 1005 -5.13 12.33 -28.85
N GLU A 1006 -5.52 11.84 -30.05
CA GLU A 1006 -6.94 11.66 -30.38
C GLU A 1006 -7.50 10.42 -29.65
N GLU A 1007 -8.57 10.61 -28.87
CA GLU A 1007 -9.31 9.53 -28.21
C GLU A 1007 -10.21 8.81 -29.23
N ASP A 1008 -9.92 7.54 -29.54
CA ASP A 1008 -10.83 6.65 -30.28
C ASP A 1008 -11.98 6.16 -29.36
N GLU A 1009 -13.14 5.84 -29.96
CA GLU A 1009 -14.41 5.59 -29.24
C GLU A 1009 -14.41 4.27 -28.41
N GLU A 1010 -15.26 4.23 -27.36
CA GLU A 1010 -15.40 3.13 -26.38
C GLU A 1010 -15.51 1.70 -26.99
N GLU A 1011 -14.44 0.90 -26.90
CA GLU A 1011 -14.53 -0.57 -26.74
C GLU A 1011 -13.72 -1.01 -25.49
N GLU A 1012 -14.17 -2.07 -24.81
CA GLU A 1012 -13.63 -2.51 -23.52
C GLU A 1012 -12.21 -3.13 -23.65
N GLU A 1013 -11.15 -2.36 -23.36
CA GLU A 1013 -9.81 -2.95 -23.17
C GLU A 1013 -9.78 -3.79 -21.89
N GLY A 1014 -9.60 -5.10 -22.06
CA GLY A 1014 -9.21 -6.01 -20.97
C GLY A 1014 -7.71 -5.92 -20.65
N ASP A 1015 -7.33 -6.38 -19.46
CA ASP A 1015 -5.96 -6.28 -18.96
C ASP A 1015 -4.90 -6.86 -19.91
N GLN A 1016 -3.70 -6.26 -19.95
CA GLN A 1016 -2.62 -6.67 -20.84
C GLN A 1016 -2.01 -8.01 -20.40
N PRO A 1017 -1.97 -9.07 -21.24
CA PRO A 1017 -1.54 -10.39 -20.81
C PRO A 1017 -0.04 -10.47 -20.50
N MET A 1018 0.32 -11.05 -19.34
CA MET A 1018 1.70 -11.36 -18.96
C MET A 1018 2.12 -12.77 -19.41
N ASP A 1019 3.10 -12.83 -20.31
CA ASP A 1019 3.81 -14.05 -20.68
C ASP A 1019 4.91 -14.35 -19.63
N VAL A 1020 4.67 -15.38 -18.83
CA VAL A 1020 5.61 -15.89 -17.81
C VAL A 1020 6.40 -17.06 -18.37
N ASP A 1021 7.72 -16.96 -18.51
CA ASP A 1021 8.60 -18.06 -18.94
C ASP A 1021 9.34 -18.71 -17.76
N VAL A 1022 9.30 -20.05 -17.72
CA VAL A 1022 10.00 -20.90 -16.76
C VAL A 1022 10.38 -22.25 -17.40
N PRO A 1023 11.52 -22.85 -17.02
CA PRO A 1023 11.90 -24.19 -17.50
C PRO A 1023 10.98 -25.28 -16.95
N GLY A 1024 10.24 -25.96 -17.81
CA GLY A 1024 9.15 -26.87 -17.41
C GLY A 1024 9.53 -28.11 -16.58
N GLU A 1025 10.79 -28.59 -16.63
CA GLU A 1025 11.32 -29.60 -15.70
C GLU A 1025 12.69 -29.14 -15.17
N VAL A 1026 12.88 -29.20 -13.84
CA VAL A 1026 14.10 -28.80 -13.13
C VAL A 1026 14.50 -29.83 -12.07
N SER A 1027 15.74 -29.73 -11.61
CA SER A 1027 16.22 -30.53 -10.47
C SER A 1027 16.02 -29.79 -9.14
N VAL A 1028 15.59 -30.50 -8.11
CA VAL A 1028 15.54 -29.99 -6.73
C VAL A 1028 16.92 -29.46 -6.32
N GLY A 1029 16.98 -28.25 -5.76
CA GLY A 1029 18.23 -27.56 -5.42
C GLY A 1029 18.99 -26.95 -6.61
N GLN A 1030 18.32 -26.65 -7.72
CA GLN A 1030 18.85 -25.81 -8.80
C GLN A 1030 18.09 -24.48 -8.93
N PRO A 1031 18.76 -23.37 -9.28
CA PRO A 1031 18.09 -22.11 -9.57
C PRO A 1031 17.14 -22.23 -10.77
N VAL A 1032 15.93 -21.72 -10.58
CA VAL A 1032 14.88 -21.56 -11.58
C VAL A 1032 14.79 -20.07 -11.87
N HIS A 1033 15.21 -19.64 -13.06
CA HIS A 1033 15.00 -18.28 -13.51
C HIS A 1033 13.57 -18.17 -14.05
N ILE A 1034 12.86 -17.15 -13.59
CA ILE A 1034 11.48 -16.80 -13.96
C ILE A 1034 11.57 -15.46 -14.68
N SER A 1035 11.05 -15.40 -15.91
CA SER A 1035 10.97 -14.16 -16.69
C SER A 1035 9.52 -13.78 -16.92
N VAL A 1036 9.18 -12.50 -16.75
CA VAL A 1036 7.84 -11.96 -16.94
C VAL A 1036 7.92 -10.86 -17.99
N THR A 1037 7.18 -11.05 -19.08
CA THR A 1037 7.12 -10.10 -20.20
C THR A 1037 5.67 -9.81 -20.59
N SER A 1038 5.43 -8.68 -21.25
CA SER A 1038 4.16 -8.37 -21.92
C SER A 1038 4.47 -7.72 -23.26
N GLY A 1039 3.84 -8.18 -24.33
CA GLY A 1039 4.20 -7.82 -25.72
C GLY A 1039 5.61 -8.23 -26.18
N GLY A 1040 6.43 -8.83 -25.30
CA GLY A 1040 7.85 -9.10 -25.49
C GLY A 1040 8.79 -8.21 -24.67
N GLU A 1041 8.28 -7.17 -24.02
CA GLU A 1041 9.05 -6.26 -23.15
C GLU A 1041 8.99 -6.71 -21.67
N PRO A 1042 10.04 -6.45 -20.86
CA PRO A 1042 10.13 -6.94 -19.48
C PRO A 1042 9.21 -6.19 -18.50
N VAL A 1043 8.48 -6.94 -17.66
CA VAL A 1043 7.58 -6.37 -16.64
C VAL A 1043 8.27 -6.37 -15.27
N GLY A 1044 8.93 -5.26 -14.92
CA GLY A 1044 9.46 -5.03 -13.57
C GLY A 1044 8.36 -4.79 -12.53
N ASP A 1045 8.68 -4.99 -11.25
CA ASP A 1045 7.80 -4.82 -10.08
C ASP A 1045 6.49 -5.64 -10.09
N ALA A 1046 6.41 -6.67 -10.92
CA ALA A 1046 5.32 -7.63 -10.90
C ALA A 1046 5.47 -8.55 -9.67
N GLU A 1047 4.38 -8.79 -8.95
CA GLU A 1047 4.39 -9.67 -7.77
C GLU A 1047 4.32 -11.13 -8.22
N VAL A 1048 5.31 -11.92 -7.83
CA VAL A 1048 5.48 -13.32 -8.22
C VAL A 1048 5.30 -14.20 -6.99
N THR A 1049 4.26 -15.04 -6.99
CA THR A 1049 4.00 -16.04 -5.97
C THR A 1049 4.23 -17.44 -6.53
N VAL A 1050 5.10 -18.21 -5.89
CA VAL A 1050 5.36 -19.61 -6.22
C VAL A 1050 4.54 -20.50 -5.26
N VAL A 1051 3.71 -21.37 -5.82
CA VAL A 1051 2.76 -22.23 -5.09
C VAL A 1051 3.14 -23.69 -5.32
N ILE A 1052 3.10 -24.52 -4.26
CA ILE A 1052 3.24 -25.97 -4.35
C ILE A 1052 1.94 -26.63 -3.85
N GLN A 1053 1.29 -27.45 -4.68
CA GLN A 1053 0.05 -28.17 -4.34
C GLN A 1053 -1.06 -27.29 -3.70
N GLY A 1054 -1.16 -26.01 -4.08
CA GLY A 1054 -2.13 -25.04 -3.52
C GLY A 1054 -1.70 -24.35 -2.23
N THR A 1055 -0.46 -24.54 -1.76
CA THR A 1055 0.13 -23.82 -0.61
C THR A 1055 1.20 -22.84 -1.11
N PRO A 1056 1.19 -21.55 -0.69
CA PRO A 1056 2.29 -20.63 -1.00
C PRO A 1056 3.63 -21.17 -0.48
N TYR A 1057 4.63 -21.22 -1.35
CA TYR A 1057 5.96 -21.77 -1.09
C TYR A 1057 7.04 -20.69 -1.12
N GLY A 1058 6.83 -19.60 -1.86
CA GLY A 1058 7.66 -18.40 -1.82
C GLY A 1058 7.01 -17.23 -2.57
N ALA A 1059 7.45 -16.01 -2.31
CA ALA A 1059 6.99 -14.81 -2.99
C ALA A 1059 8.11 -13.78 -3.17
N GLY A 1060 7.97 -12.87 -4.13
CA GLY A 1060 8.89 -11.76 -4.38
C GLY A 1060 8.40 -10.86 -5.51
N LYS A 1061 9.24 -9.93 -5.98
CA LYS A 1061 8.94 -9.07 -7.14
C LYS A 1061 10.00 -9.21 -8.22
N THR A 1062 9.61 -9.03 -9.48
CA THR A 1062 10.56 -8.95 -10.60
C THR A 1062 11.41 -7.69 -10.52
N GLY A 1063 12.71 -7.79 -10.77
CA GLY A 1063 13.56 -6.61 -10.95
C GLY A 1063 13.24 -5.87 -12.26
N PRO A 1064 13.84 -4.70 -12.53
CA PRO A 1064 13.57 -3.89 -13.73
C PRO A 1064 13.79 -4.61 -15.08
N SER A 1065 14.49 -5.75 -15.09
CA SER A 1065 14.66 -6.61 -16.27
C SER A 1065 13.55 -7.65 -16.46
N GLY A 1066 12.47 -7.60 -15.67
CA GLY A 1066 11.35 -8.55 -15.72
C GLY A 1066 11.66 -9.92 -15.10
N ASN A 1067 12.81 -10.08 -14.43
CA ASN A 1067 13.28 -11.38 -13.94
C ASN A 1067 13.28 -11.50 -12.42
N ILE A 1068 13.05 -12.72 -11.94
CA ILE A 1068 13.29 -13.17 -10.55
C ILE A 1068 13.89 -14.59 -10.59
N THR A 1069 14.58 -15.02 -9.54
CA THR A 1069 15.16 -16.37 -9.44
C THR A 1069 14.69 -17.08 -8.19
N PHE A 1070 14.35 -18.36 -8.31
CA PHE A 1070 13.74 -19.16 -7.25
C PHE A 1070 14.44 -20.52 -7.11
N ILE A 1071 14.35 -21.19 -5.95
CA ILE A 1071 14.98 -22.51 -5.72
C ILE A 1071 13.96 -23.47 -5.07
N PRO A 1072 13.53 -24.54 -5.76
CA PRO A 1072 12.71 -25.59 -5.16
C PRO A 1072 13.57 -26.53 -4.30
N GLU A 1073 13.20 -26.69 -3.03
CA GLU A 1073 13.90 -27.56 -2.07
C GLU A 1073 13.25 -28.95 -1.91
N GLU A 1074 12.03 -29.15 -2.44
CA GLU A 1074 11.29 -30.42 -2.40
C GLU A 1074 10.84 -30.87 -3.81
N GLU A 1075 10.49 -32.16 -3.95
CA GLU A 1075 9.91 -32.68 -5.20
C GLU A 1075 8.44 -32.27 -5.34
N GLY A 1076 8.06 -31.66 -6.46
CA GLY A 1076 6.71 -31.14 -6.62
C GLY A 1076 6.36 -30.71 -8.04
N ASP A 1077 5.06 -30.61 -8.29
CA ASP A 1077 4.49 -29.76 -9.33
C ASP A 1077 4.28 -28.37 -8.70
N TYR A 1078 4.92 -27.36 -9.29
CA TYR A 1078 4.97 -25.98 -8.83
C TYR A 1078 4.27 -25.07 -9.83
N THR A 1079 3.47 -24.13 -9.35
CA THR A 1079 2.75 -23.14 -10.15
C THR A 1079 3.28 -21.75 -9.80
N VAL A 1080 3.73 -20.99 -10.79
CA VAL A 1080 4.12 -19.59 -10.65
C VAL A 1080 2.92 -18.74 -11.05
N VAL A 1081 2.43 -17.91 -10.12
CA VAL A 1081 1.36 -16.94 -10.34
C VAL A 1081 1.96 -15.55 -10.28
N VAL A 1082 1.63 -14.69 -11.25
CA VAL A 1082 2.17 -13.34 -11.39
C VAL A 1082 1.04 -12.32 -11.54
N SER A 1083 1.09 -11.26 -10.73
CA SER A 1083 0.08 -10.20 -10.69
C SER A 1083 0.70 -8.81 -10.67
N LYS A 1084 0.16 -7.90 -11.48
CA LYS A 1084 0.48 -6.46 -11.47
C LYS A 1084 -0.75 -5.67 -11.90
N PRO A 1085 -1.11 -4.53 -11.26
CA PRO A 1085 -2.23 -3.71 -11.71
C PRO A 1085 -2.08 -3.26 -13.17
N GLY A 1086 -3.16 -3.38 -13.96
CA GLY A 1086 -3.17 -3.12 -15.40
C GLY A 1086 -2.69 -4.28 -16.28
N PHE A 1087 -2.45 -5.46 -15.69
CA PHE A 1087 -1.99 -6.66 -16.41
C PHE A 1087 -2.79 -7.91 -15.99
N ASP A 1088 -3.12 -8.74 -16.98
CA ASP A 1088 -3.84 -9.99 -16.81
C ASP A 1088 -2.95 -10.99 -16.04
N THR A 1089 -3.49 -11.74 -15.08
CA THR A 1089 -2.68 -12.56 -14.18
C THR A 1089 -1.99 -13.71 -14.93
N GLY A 1090 -0.66 -13.69 -14.98
CA GLY A 1090 0.14 -14.70 -15.67
C GLY A 1090 0.34 -15.94 -14.79
N GLU A 1091 0.03 -17.13 -15.30
CA GLU A 1091 0.21 -18.40 -14.60
C GLU A 1091 1.08 -19.38 -15.42
N LYS A 1092 2.05 -20.03 -14.77
CA LYS A 1092 2.92 -21.03 -15.44
C LYS A 1092 3.42 -22.14 -14.51
N ASP A 1093 3.17 -23.38 -14.90
CA ASP A 1093 3.65 -24.57 -14.19
C ASP A 1093 5.09 -24.95 -14.55
N PHE A 1094 5.84 -25.44 -13.56
CA PHE A 1094 7.06 -26.21 -13.74
C PHE A 1094 7.15 -27.37 -12.74
N LYS A 1095 7.97 -28.38 -13.04
CA LYS A 1095 8.14 -29.56 -12.18
C LYS A 1095 9.55 -29.69 -11.62
N ALA A 1096 9.68 -29.77 -10.29
CA ALA A 1096 10.94 -30.11 -9.64
C ALA A 1096 11.01 -31.63 -9.36
N THR A 1097 12.13 -32.25 -9.73
CA THR A 1097 12.39 -33.69 -9.50
C THR A 1097 13.78 -33.89 -8.90
N SER A 1098 13.99 -34.94 -8.11
CA SER A 1098 15.32 -35.35 -7.68
C SER A 1098 16.03 -36.17 -8.76
N GLU A 1099 17.34 -35.96 -8.94
CA GLU A 1099 18.11 -36.84 -9.83
C GLU A 1099 18.07 -38.29 -9.31
N PRO A 1100 17.86 -39.28 -10.19
CA PRO A 1100 17.77 -40.68 -9.78
C PRO A 1100 19.11 -41.17 -9.22
N THR A 1101 19.18 -41.31 -7.89
CA THR A 1101 20.42 -41.65 -7.18
C THR A 1101 21.13 -42.87 -7.76
N LEU A 1102 22.46 -42.89 -7.65
CA LEU A 1102 23.35 -43.87 -8.29
C LEU A 1102 22.96 -45.35 -8.05
N TRP A 1103 22.22 -45.63 -6.98
CA TRP A 1103 21.68 -46.95 -6.63
C TRP A 1103 20.64 -47.48 -7.63
N ASP A 1104 19.75 -46.64 -8.18
CA ASP A 1104 18.65 -47.13 -9.02
C ASP A 1104 19.16 -47.60 -10.40
N THR A 1105 20.18 -46.92 -10.94
CA THR A 1105 20.94 -47.35 -12.12
C THR A 1105 21.61 -48.71 -11.92
N ILE A 1106 22.15 -48.98 -10.72
CA ILE A 1106 22.73 -50.28 -10.37
C ILE A 1106 21.65 -51.37 -10.31
N ILE A 1107 20.48 -51.07 -9.74
CA ILE A 1107 19.35 -52.00 -9.67
C ILE A 1107 18.81 -52.35 -11.06
N ARG A 1108 18.59 -51.35 -11.93
CA ARG A 1108 18.17 -51.57 -13.33
C ARG A 1108 19.19 -52.39 -14.11
N GLY A 1109 20.49 -52.10 -13.94
CA GLY A 1109 21.58 -52.90 -14.50
C GLY A 1109 21.56 -54.36 -14.03
N ALA A 1110 21.35 -54.61 -12.73
CA ALA A 1110 21.26 -55.95 -12.17
C ALA A 1110 20.05 -56.75 -12.72
N TRP A 1111 18.89 -56.11 -12.90
CA TRP A 1111 17.72 -56.75 -13.51
C TRP A 1111 17.94 -57.11 -14.98
N ILE A 1112 18.58 -56.25 -15.78
CA ILE A 1112 18.94 -56.56 -17.18
C ILE A 1112 19.91 -57.75 -17.23
N LEU A 1113 20.90 -57.80 -16.34
CA LEU A 1113 21.89 -58.88 -16.28
C LEU A 1113 21.25 -60.20 -15.81
N LEU A 1114 20.31 -60.15 -14.86
CA LEU A 1114 19.48 -61.29 -14.46
C LEU A 1114 18.60 -61.80 -15.62
N PHE A 1115 17.97 -60.90 -16.37
CA PHE A 1115 17.11 -61.25 -17.51
C PHE A 1115 17.93 -61.89 -18.64
N LEU A 1116 19.14 -61.37 -18.93
CA LEU A 1116 20.09 -61.97 -19.86
C LEU A 1116 20.56 -63.36 -19.41
N LEU A 1117 20.85 -63.55 -18.10
CA LEU A 1117 21.20 -64.87 -17.56
C LEU A 1117 20.04 -65.87 -17.66
N ILE A 1118 18.79 -65.43 -17.42
CA ILE A 1118 17.59 -66.24 -17.64
C ILE A 1118 17.41 -66.57 -19.12
N LEU A 1119 17.62 -65.62 -20.03
CA LEU A 1119 17.55 -65.83 -21.48
C LEU A 1119 18.60 -66.85 -21.95
N VAL A 1120 19.85 -66.74 -21.46
CA VAL A 1120 20.93 -67.70 -21.74
C VAL A 1120 20.60 -69.09 -21.16
N ALA A 1121 20.03 -69.17 -19.96
CA ALA A 1121 19.57 -70.43 -19.37
C ALA A 1121 18.44 -71.07 -20.19
N VAL A 1122 17.46 -70.28 -20.66
CA VAL A 1122 16.39 -70.75 -21.56
C VAL A 1122 16.95 -71.22 -22.90
N ILE A 1123 17.88 -70.47 -23.52
CA ILE A 1123 18.57 -70.87 -24.75
C ILE A 1123 19.36 -72.17 -24.54
N TYR A 1124 20.04 -72.34 -23.40
CA TYR A 1124 20.77 -73.56 -23.05
C TYR A 1124 19.83 -74.76 -22.83
N VAL A 1125 18.68 -74.57 -22.17
CA VAL A 1125 17.64 -75.60 -22.02
C VAL A 1125 17.01 -75.97 -23.37
N LEU A 1126 16.80 -75.00 -24.26
CA LEU A 1126 16.32 -75.26 -25.62
C LEU A 1126 17.37 -75.98 -26.48
N TRP A 1127 18.64 -75.60 -26.39
CA TRP A 1127 19.76 -76.25 -27.10
C TRP A 1127 19.97 -77.70 -26.65
N THR A 1128 19.99 -77.95 -25.33
CA THR A 1128 20.09 -79.31 -24.77
C THR A 1128 18.87 -80.17 -25.08
N ARG A 1129 17.65 -79.60 -25.13
CA ARG A 1129 16.46 -80.28 -25.65
C ARG A 1129 16.57 -80.62 -27.14
N LYS A 1130 17.07 -79.70 -27.99
CA LYS A 1130 17.29 -79.93 -29.43
C LYS A 1130 18.30 -81.06 -29.67
N LYS A 1131 19.36 -81.13 -28.85
CA LYS A 1131 20.43 -82.15 -28.94
C LYS A 1131 19.97 -83.59 -28.62
N LYS A 1132 18.77 -83.78 -28.06
CA LYS A 1132 18.14 -85.11 -27.82
C LYS A 1132 17.22 -85.60 -28.96
N ARG A 1133 17.08 -84.87 -30.08
CA ARG A 1133 16.29 -85.32 -31.25
C ARG A 1133 16.97 -85.06 -32.61
N ARG A 1134 17.89 -85.94 -32.98
CA ARG A 1134 17.97 -86.48 -34.36
C ARG A 1134 18.15 -88.01 -34.33
N PRO A 1135 17.59 -88.76 -35.30
CA PRO A 1135 17.73 -90.22 -35.35
C PRO A 1135 19.11 -90.64 -35.88
N LYS A 1136 19.33 -91.96 -35.96
CA LYS A 1136 20.36 -92.54 -36.84
C LYS A 1136 19.92 -92.36 -38.30
N GLU A 1137 20.81 -91.80 -39.11
CA GLU A 1137 21.41 -92.41 -40.30
C GLU A 1137 22.68 -91.63 -40.69
#